data_AF-A0A7W6KA93-F1
#
_entry.id   AF-A0A7W6KA93-F1
#
_cell.length_a   1.000
_cell.length_b   1.000
_cell.length_c   1.000
_cell.angle_alpha   90.00
_cell.angle_beta   90.00
_cell.angle_gamma   90.00
#
_symmetry.space_group_name_H-M   'P 1'
#
loop_
_entity.id
_entity.type
_entity.pdbx_description
1 polymer ?
#
loop_
_entity_poly.entity_id
_entity_poly.type
_entity_poly.pdbx_seq_one_letter_code
_entity_poly.pdbx_strand_id
1 'polypeptide(L)'
;MQNSGPGSFREALTMAAANGIATDDYIHFNLPGNTLADRTIVIRDELPLISGHLIIDGTTQSGNALGNSSAKILLVADRTSYLSSQYDYGCFNILNVTDVQIYGLAFDQFRSLTTKTNSNGQSSNASGIYIVSSSGITIGAPGRGNVFIQNDVGIYASSDVQHQNTNGKLKVQSNWFGLYLDGTESFQQKSALAHIISKDTEFGGPDPSYGNVLGGFSAYGLSVNGENIKIRFNRFGFDGNGGLSQRVGVTINLSITNGEFSDNLASRFAIEMGSKNVKILRNKELYQVANLFSGGIYFNYSQNIQIGSDDIADVNEFLPSLDGPFRNGGSKNIEIRKNIIHCSAYAYSVRDFATPSIQVLINSDTEYSGTATPNSEVYIYNDYTDCTSCSPLQFYQKLITDASGKWGITGNFTNMKFVANTTLITVSSEFTQPHILAGRSGYWYDKTDASCGMSNGSLSLTNALHLMKVEWYNRKGEKVGEGNKVENLPAGEYYAKGYNGKCYTISPYNASLFNIEPVFVTTNKKIQQPGCGKKNGSIKGLYFNLFGGGAASTKWVDENGETVSAGNVELNNVGPGSYTLIVTTGSNCTKSYGPIKLENTEGPNIDRTSIMIKKANCDNSDGAISGITATGLNNLQYTWKDEKNNIISHNLDLTGAKAGKYILEVKDESACEILTNTFDIASENNIEIDEMLALSSKTTCGKANGSITGIKINGNGTFKWLNENGEVVGTGIELKQVPKGRYKLMVTGPYCTKMSSVFTISEASTKNYISEKKVRNATCNQKNGSISINFGEAPKSLRWIDENNPSVTLSLSSTLTNLGAGIYKLYITDENNCESLYDAYEITSILPPVITERAITIETDKCGLGTGSIKGISISGGSLPYNYTWLDQDNKIVSNKPSLENAFAGKYRLKVVDGEKCEVNSEIYTINTETAMLEAPEVLPVQICAPGNAIIIPAQQKEGKFLLYQTETSSQPLASTTNIFRIQVDKNVTYYVSYTIGICESKRIPVTVEVAEKALKIASSFTPNNDGFNDTWGIGGLENYPEFTLKIFNRMGQNVYSTQDPKFSFNGTQNNGQLPVGVYYFIISLRTGCSNITGSLTLIR
;
A
#
# COMPACT_ATOMS: atom_id res chain seq x y z
N MET A 1 7.75 -20.54 32.87
CA MET A 1 8.26 -21.71 33.64
C MET A 1 9.77 -21.62 33.85
N GLN A 2 10.42 -22.61 34.50
CA GLN A 2 11.87 -22.59 34.74
C GLN A 2 12.67 -22.68 33.43
N ASN A 3 13.64 -21.78 33.27
CA ASN A 3 14.59 -21.69 32.16
C ASN A 3 15.81 -22.64 32.33
N SER A 4 15.90 -23.32 33.47
CA SER A 4 17.01 -24.19 33.85
C SER A 4 16.57 -25.20 34.91
N GLY A 5 17.27 -26.32 35.02
CA GLY A 5 16.96 -27.43 35.94
C GLY A 5 16.32 -28.64 35.24
N PRO A 6 16.04 -29.73 35.99
CA PRO A 6 15.53 -30.98 35.43
C PRO A 6 14.19 -30.81 34.70
N GLY A 7 14.07 -31.36 33.49
CA GLY A 7 12.90 -31.23 32.63
C GLY A 7 12.74 -29.85 31.97
N SER A 8 13.74 -28.97 32.07
CA SER A 8 13.72 -27.66 31.39
C SER A 8 14.11 -27.76 29.92
N PHE A 9 13.63 -26.82 29.11
CA PHE A 9 13.96 -26.75 27.68
C PHE A 9 15.47 -26.52 27.43
N ARG A 10 16.17 -25.81 28.33
CA ARG A 10 17.64 -25.66 28.32
C ARG A 10 18.37 -26.99 28.55
N GLU A 11 17.85 -27.86 29.43
CA GLU A 11 18.41 -29.20 29.63
C GLU A 11 18.23 -30.06 28.38
N ALA A 12 17.04 -30.05 27.77
CA ALA A 12 16.78 -30.79 26.53
C ALA A 12 17.74 -30.40 25.38
N LEU A 13 18.00 -29.10 25.19
CA LEU A 13 19.00 -28.63 24.23
C LEU A 13 20.43 -29.09 24.58
N THR A 14 20.79 -29.08 25.86
CA THR A 14 22.10 -29.57 26.34
C THR A 14 22.26 -31.08 26.10
N MET A 15 21.19 -31.86 26.30
CA MET A 15 21.18 -33.30 26.05
C MET A 15 21.30 -33.64 24.57
N ALA A 16 20.57 -32.94 23.69
CA ALA A 16 20.68 -33.11 22.24
C ALA A 16 22.11 -32.82 21.74
N ALA A 17 22.73 -31.75 22.23
CA ALA A 17 24.14 -31.44 21.93
C ALA A 17 25.13 -32.53 22.41
N ALA A 18 24.77 -33.33 23.43
CA ALA A 18 25.58 -34.42 23.95
C ALA A 18 25.42 -35.75 23.18
N ASN A 19 24.29 -35.96 22.50
CA ASN A 19 24.04 -37.15 21.66
C ASN A 19 24.84 -37.13 20.35
N GLY A 20 25.21 -35.93 19.86
CA GLY A 20 26.00 -35.75 18.65
C GLY A 20 25.14 -35.65 17.39
N ILE A 21 25.64 -36.18 16.26
CA ILE A 21 25.03 -36.05 14.92
C ILE A 21 24.79 -37.39 14.21
N ALA A 22 24.81 -38.51 14.94
CA ALA A 22 24.69 -39.84 14.34
C ALA A 22 23.25 -40.25 14.03
N THR A 23 22.27 -39.61 14.68
CA THR A 23 20.83 -39.86 14.59
C THR A 23 20.08 -38.56 14.87
N ASP A 24 18.88 -38.40 14.32
CA ASP A 24 18.05 -37.23 14.62
C ASP A 24 17.54 -37.24 16.08
N ASP A 25 17.71 -36.11 16.77
CA ASP A 25 17.14 -35.84 18.08
C ASP A 25 15.79 -35.11 17.98
N TYR A 26 14.91 -35.39 18.95
CA TYR A 26 13.54 -34.88 18.97
C TYR A 26 13.23 -34.22 20.31
N ILE A 27 13.00 -32.90 20.28
CA ILE A 27 12.47 -32.16 21.43
C ILE A 27 10.95 -32.05 21.30
N HIS A 28 10.26 -32.62 22.28
CA HIS A 28 8.81 -32.60 22.42
C HIS A 28 8.41 -31.87 23.71
N PHE A 29 7.27 -31.19 23.66
CA PHE A 29 6.78 -30.38 24.77
C PHE A 29 5.59 -31.06 25.45
N ASN A 30 5.66 -31.17 26.77
CA ASN A 30 4.57 -31.68 27.60
C ASN A 30 4.47 -30.85 28.89
N LEU A 31 4.36 -29.52 28.72
CA LEU A 31 4.21 -28.58 29.82
C LEU A 31 2.83 -28.77 30.49
N PRO A 32 2.75 -28.64 31.83
CA PRO A 32 1.49 -28.77 32.54
C PRO A 32 0.59 -27.56 32.31
N GLY A 33 -0.62 -27.78 31.82
CA GLY A 33 -1.63 -26.74 31.64
C GLY A 33 -1.86 -26.31 30.18
N ASN A 34 -2.88 -25.49 29.98
CA ASN A 34 -3.44 -25.17 28.66
C ASN A 34 -3.66 -23.66 28.44
N THR A 35 -3.30 -22.80 29.38
CA THR A 35 -3.35 -21.34 29.22
C THR A 35 -2.09 -20.81 28.54
N LEU A 36 -2.12 -19.55 28.10
CA LEU A 36 -0.93 -18.88 27.56
C LEU A 36 0.22 -18.85 28.59
N ALA A 37 -0.08 -18.59 29.86
CA ALA A 37 0.91 -18.54 30.93
C ALA A 37 1.57 -19.92 31.18
N ASP A 38 0.78 -20.99 31.14
CA ASP A 38 1.25 -22.38 31.26
C ASP A 38 2.22 -22.78 30.14
N ARG A 39 2.14 -22.10 28.99
CA ARG A 39 2.93 -22.42 27.79
C ARG A 39 3.97 -21.36 27.45
N THR A 40 4.22 -20.46 28.40
CA THR A 40 5.24 -19.41 28.28
C THR A 40 6.53 -19.83 28.99
N ILE A 41 7.59 -19.97 28.20
CA ILE A 41 8.97 -20.15 28.67
C ILE A 41 9.66 -18.78 28.62
N VAL A 42 10.05 -18.27 29.79
CA VAL A 42 10.71 -16.97 29.92
C VAL A 42 12.22 -17.19 29.84
N ILE A 43 12.84 -16.69 28.78
CA ILE A 43 14.28 -16.83 28.52
C ILE A 43 15.00 -15.64 29.15
N ARG A 44 15.88 -15.91 30.12
CA ARG A 44 16.60 -14.88 30.89
C ARG A 44 18.07 -14.69 30.48
N ASP A 45 18.57 -15.56 29.64
CA ASP A 45 19.96 -15.67 29.24
C ASP A 45 20.05 -16.53 27.97
N GLU A 46 21.15 -16.40 27.22
CA GLU A 46 21.39 -17.12 25.97
C GLU A 46 21.20 -18.65 26.12
N LEU A 47 20.34 -19.26 25.30
CA LEU A 47 20.13 -20.71 25.27
C LEU A 47 21.39 -21.44 24.74
N PRO A 48 21.56 -22.75 25.03
CA PRO A 48 22.61 -23.54 24.40
C PRO A 48 22.50 -23.48 22.87
N LEU A 49 23.62 -23.60 22.18
CA LEU A 49 23.63 -23.68 20.71
C LEU A 49 22.76 -24.84 20.24
N ILE A 50 22.04 -24.63 19.14
CA ILE A 50 21.22 -25.66 18.51
C ILE A 50 22.16 -26.62 17.79
N SER A 51 22.16 -27.90 18.19
CA SER A 51 22.91 -28.96 17.51
C SER A 51 22.32 -29.28 16.13
N GLY A 52 23.13 -29.88 15.26
CA GLY A 52 22.63 -30.44 14.00
C GLY A 52 21.80 -31.71 14.24
N HIS A 53 21.05 -32.16 13.23
CA HIS A 53 20.15 -33.31 13.32
C HIS A 53 19.14 -33.18 14.46
N LEU A 54 18.52 -32.00 14.60
CA LEU A 54 17.65 -31.68 15.73
C LEU A 54 16.29 -31.14 15.27
N ILE A 55 15.22 -31.78 15.75
CA ILE A 55 13.83 -31.45 15.47
C ILE A 55 13.17 -30.91 16.75
N ILE A 56 12.81 -29.63 16.75
CA ILE A 56 12.13 -28.95 17.85
C ILE A 56 10.68 -28.68 17.42
N ASP A 57 9.74 -29.46 17.93
CA ASP A 57 8.32 -29.34 17.52
C ASP A 57 7.41 -28.96 18.71
N GLY A 58 7.12 -27.67 18.82
CA GLY A 58 6.17 -27.11 19.79
C GLY A 58 4.75 -27.63 19.62
N THR A 59 4.35 -28.10 18.43
CA THR A 59 2.98 -28.59 18.19
C THR A 59 2.69 -29.91 18.90
N THR A 60 3.72 -30.60 19.39
CA THR A 60 3.61 -31.80 20.25
C THR A 60 2.95 -31.52 21.60
N GLN A 61 2.96 -30.25 22.07
CA GLN A 61 2.20 -29.85 23.25
C GLN A 61 0.71 -30.18 23.05
N SER A 62 0.12 -30.85 24.05
CA SER A 62 -1.31 -31.21 24.03
C SER A 62 -2.22 -29.96 23.98
N GLY A 63 -3.48 -30.11 23.53
CA GLY A 63 -4.46 -29.02 23.46
C GLY A 63 -4.30 -28.05 22.26
N ASN A 64 -5.05 -26.95 22.30
CA ASN A 64 -5.23 -26.00 21.19
C ASN A 64 -3.96 -25.18 20.88
N ALA A 65 -3.93 -24.53 19.72
CA ALA A 65 -2.91 -23.52 19.40
C ALA A 65 -3.12 -22.22 20.19
N LEU A 66 -2.08 -21.37 20.21
CA LEU A 66 -2.09 -20.05 20.84
C LEU A 66 -2.66 -19.02 19.86
N GLY A 67 -3.81 -18.46 20.21
CA GLY A 67 -4.56 -17.53 19.37
C GLY A 67 -5.06 -18.20 18.08
N ASN A 68 -4.89 -17.52 16.96
CA ASN A 68 -5.26 -17.98 15.62
C ASN A 68 -4.08 -18.59 14.85
N SER A 69 -2.89 -18.63 15.46
CA SER A 69 -1.67 -19.19 14.87
C SER A 69 -1.61 -20.73 14.94
N SER A 70 -0.55 -21.33 14.39
CA SER A 70 -0.22 -22.75 14.62
C SER A 70 0.71 -23.00 15.83
N ALA A 71 1.23 -21.95 16.46
CA ALA A 71 2.18 -22.09 17.56
C ALA A 71 1.49 -22.56 18.84
N LYS A 72 2.15 -23.41 19.63
CA LYS A 72 1.64 -23.89 20.92
C LYS A 72 2.51 -23.50 22.11
N ILE A 73 3.77 -23.13 21.89
CA ILE A 73 4.72 -22.72 22.92
C ILE A 73 5.15 -21.29 22.64
N LEU A 74 5.15 -20.44 23.66
CA LEU A 74 5.66 -19.08 23.61
C LEU A 74 7.02 -19.00 24.30
N LEU A 75 8.05 -18.63 23.55
CA LEU A 75 9.37 -18.25 24.06
C LEU A 75 9.41 -16.73 24.13
N VAL A 76 9.59 -16.17 25.32
CA VAL A 76 9.62 -14.71 25.54
C VAL A 76 10.89 -14.29 26.26
N ALA A 77 11.55 -13.24 25.77
CA ALA A 77 12.76 -12.72 26.40
C ALA A 77 12.45 -11.87 27.65
N ASP A 78 13.17 -12.10 28.74
CA ASP A 78 13.13 -11.25 29.94
C ASP A 78 13.95 -9.97 29.69
N ARG A 79 13.29 -8.94 29.16
CA ARG A 79 13.92 -7.66 28.80
C ARG A 79 14.56 -6.92 29.99
N THR A 80 14.38 -7.37 31.22
CA THR A 80 15.02 -6.76 32.41
C THR A 80 16.33 -7.43 32.80
N SER A 81 16.54 -8.69 32.41
CA SER A 81 17.70 -9.49 32.84
C SER A 81 18.46 -10.19 31.71
N TYR A 82 18.02 -10.10 30.45
CA TYR A 82 18.62 -10.86 29.35
C TYR A 82 20.09 -10.50 29.12
N LEU A 83 20.97 -11.50 29.25
CA LEU A 83 22.38 -11.39 28.94
C LEU A 83 22.71 -12.20 27.67
N SER A 84 23.34 -11.54 26.70
CA SER A 84 23.91 -12.17 25.50
C SER A 84 25.42 -12.07 25.50
N SER A 85 26.10 -13.15 25.15
CA SER A 85 27.56 -13.15 24.96
C SER A 85 27.95 -12.47 23.65
N GLN A 86 27.21 -12.70 22.56
CA GLN A 86 27.55 -12.28 21.20
C GLN A 86 27.09 -10.86 20.85
N TYR A 87 27.50 -10.36 19.68
CA TYR A 87 27.03 -9.08 19.14
C TYR A 87 25.64 -9.26 18.51
N ASP A 88 25.52 -10.00 17.41
CA ASP A 88 24.24 -10.48 16.87
C ASP A 88 23.90 -11.85 17.50
N TYR A 89 22.63 -12.12 17.78
CA TYR A 89 22.17 -13.36 18.41
C TYR A 89 20.67 -13.62 18.22
N GLY A 90 20.26 -14.87 18.41
CA GLY A 90 18.86 -15.30 18.44
C GLY A 90 18.40 -15.76 19.81
N CYS A 91 17.11 -16.07 19.93
CA CYS A 91 16.66 -17.04 20.93
C CYS A 91 17.31 -18.40 20.64
N PHE A 92 17.30 -18.79 19.36
CA PHE A 92 18.02 -19.95 18.84
C PHE A 92 19.23 -19.48 18.02
N ASN A 93 20.40 -19.98 18.38
CA ASN A 93 21.65 -19.77 17.66
C ASN A 93 22.02 -21.07 16.91
N ILE A 94 21.89 -21.05 15.59
CA ILE A 94 22.13 -22.17 14.67
C ILE A 94 23.43 -21.88 13.92
N LEU A 95 24.56 -22.38 14.42
CA LEU A 95 25.90 -21.99 13.98
C LEU A 95 26.69 -23.22 13.54
N ASN A 96 27.13 -23.27 12.27
CA ASN A 96 27.92 -24.37 11.68
C ASN A 96 27.27 -25.77 11.80
N VAL A 97 25.95 -25.89 11.63
CA VAL A 97 25.22 -27.17 11.76
C VAL A 97 24.36 -27.52 10.55
N THR A 98 23.93 -28.78 10.47
CA THR A 98 23.05 -29.29 9.40
C THR A 98 21.74 -29.86 9.93
N ASP A 99 20.72 -29.88 9.08
CA ASP A 99 19.49 -30.66 9.25
C ASP A 99 18.73 -30.38 10.56
N VAL A 100 18.43 -29.09 10.79
CA VAL A 100 17.64 -28.60 11.94
C VAL A 100 16.22 -28.24 11.51
N GLN A 101 15.22 -28.63 12.30
CA GLN A 101 13.81 -28.36 12.00
C GLN A 101 13.10 -27.72 13.21
N ILE A 102 12.38 -26.62 12.99
CA ILE A 102 11.74 -25.82 14.05
C ILE A 102 10.28 -25.56 13.71
N TYR A 103 9.37 -26.02 14.56
CA TYR A 103 7.92 -26.01 14.33
C TYR A 103 7.13 -25.55 15.55
N GLY A 104 6.00 -24.86 15.32
CA GLY A 104 4.99 -24.58 16.35
C GLY A 104 5.42 -23.69 17.51
N LEU A 105 6.44 -22.85 17.34
CA LEU A 105 6.94 -21.92 18.37
C LEU A 105 6.56 -20.47 18.06
N ALA A 106 6.30 -19.68 19.10
CA ALA A 106 6.21 -18.23 19.02
C ALA A 106 7.42 -17.62 19.72
N PHE A 107 8.09 -16.66 19.07
CA PHE A 107 9.25 -15.93 19.58
C PHE A 107 8.85 -14.48 19.82
N ASP A 108 8.78 -14.04 21.08
CA ASP A 108 8.37 -12.69 21.48
C ASP A 108 9.47 -11.91 22.22
N GLN A 109 9.54 -10.60 21.96
CA GLN A 109 10.38 -9.61 22.65
C GLN A 109 11.90 -9.77 22.51
N PHE A 110 12.41 -10.51 21.51
CA PHE A 110 13.86 -10.53 21.18
C PHE A 110 14.26 -9.24 20.43
N ARG A 111 14.19 -8.10 21.14
CA ARG A 111 14.55 -6.77 20.64
C ARG A 111 15.20 -5.92 21.72
N SER A 112 16.22 -5.15 21.34
CA SER A 112 16.88 -4.13 22.18
C SER A 112 17.33 -4.64 23.56
N LEU A 113 17.54 -5.95 23.70
CA LEU A 113 17.84 -6.64 24.95
C LEU A 113 19.19 -6.22 25.53
N THR A 114 20.17 -5.97 24.64
CA THR A 114 21.46 -5.37 24.96
C THR A 114 21.83 -4.44 23.82
N THR A 115 21.84 -3.11 24.00
CA THR A 115 22.30 -2.18 22.96
C THR A 115 23.83 -2.20 22.87
N LYS A 116 24.39 -3.26 22.28
CA LYS A 116 25.80 -3.29 21.87
C LYS A 116 25.91 -2.56 20.54
N THR A 117 26.91 -1.68 20.43
CA THR A 117 27.15 -0.90 19.21
C THR A 117 28.51 -1.29 18.64
N ASN A 118 28.60 -1.58 17.34
CA ASN A 118 29.88 -1.88 16.70
C ASN A 118 30.70 -0.61 16.45
N SER A 119 31.93 -0.77 15.94
CA SER A 119 32.85 0.35 15.62
C SER A 119 32.27 1.39 14.66
N ASN A 120 31.21 1.05 13.93
CA ASN A 120 30.59 1.88 12.89
C ASN A 120 29.28 2.55 13.38
N GLY A 121 28.96 2.46 14.67
CA GLY A 121 27.75 3.05 15.23
C GLY A 121 26.46 2.26 14.99
N GLN A 122 26.54 1.06 14.39
CA GLN A 122 25.38 0.19 14.20
C GLN A 122 25.08 -0.58 15.49
N SER A 123 23.80 -0.88 15.74
CA SER A 123 23.37 -1.70 16.88
C SER A 123 23.32 -3.18 16.53
N SER A 124 23.52 -4.04 17.54
CA SER A 124 23.26 -5.49 17.49
C SER A 124 21.83 -5.83 17.09
N ASN A 125 21.66 -6.88 16.27
CA ASN A 125 20.37 -7.45 15.93
C ASN A 125 20.04 -8.62 16.86
N ALA A 126 19.07 -8.41 17.76
CA ALA A 126 18.43 -9.50 18.49
C ALA A 126 17.36 -10.15 17.60
N SER A 127 17.30 -11.49 17.59
CA SER A 127 16.40 -12.20 16.69
C SER A 127 15.64 -13.36 17.35
N GLY A 128 14.58 -13.83 16.70
CA GLY A 128 13.95 -15.10 17.08
C GLY A 128 14.89 -16.27 16.79
N ILE A 129 15.34 -16.37 15.53
CA ILE A 129 16.29 -17.39 15.08
C ILE A 129 17.47 -16.71 14.37
N TYR A 130 18.68 -17.01 14.81
CA TYR A 130 19.94 -16.57 14.21
C TYR A 130 20.65 -17.77 13.56
N ILE A 131 21.09 -17.62 12.31
CA ILE A 131 21.67 -18.69 11.50
C ILE A 131 22.97 -18.22 10.85
N VAL A 132 24.03 -18.99 10.99
CA VAL A 132 25.34 -18.73 10.34
C VAL A 132 25.94 -20.05 9.86
N SER A 133 26.49 -20.04 8.64
CA SER A 133 27.23 -21.15 8.04
C SER A 133 26.55 -22.53 8.14
N SER A 134 25.21 -22.57 8.09
CA SER A 134 24.41 -23.78 8.36
C SER A 134 23.55 -24.19 7.15
N SER A 135 23.19 -25.48 7.06
CA SER A 135 22.52 -26.03 5.86
C SER A 135 21.38 -27.01 6.16
N GLY A 136 20.36 -27.06 5.30
CA GLY A 136 19.21 -27.99 5.48
C GLY A 136 18.24 -27.57 6.58
N ILE A 137 18.22 -26.28 6.92
CA ILE A 137 17.41 -25.74 8.02
C ILE A 137 15.96 -25.53 7.56
N THR A 138 14.98 -26.06 8.30
CA THR A 138 13.54 -25.90 8.02
C THR A 138 12.84 -25.19 9.18
N ILE A 139 12.20 -24.06 8.88
CA ILE A 139 11.49 -23.22 9.85
C ILE A 139 10.03 -23.15 9.43
N GLY A 140 9.18 -23.86 10.17
CA GLY A 140 7.74 -23.94 9.94
C GLY A 140 7.34 -24.93 8.83
N ALA A 141 6.09 -25.36 8.89
CA ALA A 141 5.45 -26.27 7.94
C ALA A 141 3.92 -26.08 8.01
N PRO A 142 3.14 -26.57 7.02
CA PRO A 142 1.68 -26.49 7.05
C PRO A 142 1.08 -27.04 8.35
N GLY A 143 0.22 -26.25 9.00
CA GLY A 143 -0.38 -26.57 10.30
C GLY A 143 0.60 -26.56 11.50
N ARG A 144 1.88 -26.25 11.29
CA ARG A 144 2.95 -26.22 12.31
C ARG A 144 3.87 -25.00 12.18
N GLY A 145 3.33 -23.90 11.67
CA GLY A 145 4.04 -22.62 11.49
C GLY A 145 4.48 -21.96 12.80
N ASN A 146 5.57 -21.18 12.74
CA ASN A 146 6.06 -20.37 13.85
C ASN A 146 5.53 -18.93 13.77
N VAL A 147 5.65 -18.17 14.87
CA VAL A 147 5.22 -16.76 14.95
C VAL A 147 6.37 -15.89 15.48
N PHE A 148 6.66 -14.78 14.81
CA PHE A 148 7.71 -13.83 15.20
C PHE A 148 7.10 -12.49 15.62
N ILE A 149 7.12 -12.23 16.93
CA ILE A 149 6.44 -11.14 17.61
C ILE A 149 7.48 -10.20 18.23
N GLN A 150 7.38 -8.87 18.03
CA GLN A 150 8.23 -7.88 18.70
C GLN A 150 9.75 -8.17 18.74
N ASN A 151 10.34 -8.79 17.71
CA ASN A 151 11.78 -9.02 17.59
C ASN A 151 12.45 -7.88 16.78
N ASP A 152 13.77 -7.68 16.91
CA ASP A 152 14.53 -6.77 16.02
C ASP A 152 14.76 -7.41 14.63
N VAL A 153 14.79 -8.74 14.55
CA VAL A 153 14.63 -9.51 13.30
C VAL A 153 13.87 -10.81 13.63
N GLY A 154 12.93 -11.25 12.81
CA GLY A 154 12.26 -12.55 13.03
C GLY A 154 13.24 -13.71 12.85
N ILE A 155 13.79 -13.82 11.63
CA ILE A 155 14.85 -14.76 11.26
C ILE A 155 16.01 -13.96 10.67
N TYR A 156 17.21 -14.11 11.23
CA TYR A 156 18.44 -13.51 10.72
C TYR A 156 19.43 -14.60 10.31
N ALA A 157 19.48 -14.93 9.02
CA ALA A 157 20.51 -15.79 8.45
C ALA A 157 21.62 -14.90 7.86
N SER A 158 22.76 -14.83 8.54
CA SER A 158 23.86 -13.91 8.23
C SER A 158 24.97 -14.60 7.42
N SER A 159 25.78 -13.82 6.72
CA SER A 159 26.99 -14.27 6.04
C SER A 159 28.17 -14.34 7.00
N ASP A 160 28.92 -15.45 6.97
CA ASP A 160 30.17 -15.55 7.72
C ASP A 160 31.30 -14.82 6.98
N VAL A 161 31.64 -13.63 7.47
CA VAL A 161 32.68 -12.76 6.90
C VAL A 161 34.09 -13.34 7.11
N GLN A 162 34.27 -14.30 8.03
CA GLN A 162 35.58 -14.86 8.37
C GLN A 162 35.86 -16.20 7.67
N HIS A 163 34.85 -17.06 7.49
CA HIS A 163 35.04 -18.44 7.03
C HIS A 163 34.63 -18.72 5.58
N GLN A 164 34.11 -17.73 4.83
CA GLN A 164 33.59 -17.86 3.45
C GLN A 164 32.42 -18.85 3.25
N ASN A 165 31.98 -19.53 4.33
CA ASN A 165 30.83 -20.43 4.29
C ASN A 165 29.52 -19.62 4.22
N THR A 166 28.62 -20.04 3.33
CA THR A 166 27.28 -19.46 3.19
C THR A 166 26.23 -20.44 3.67
N ASN A 167 25.14 -19.94 4.26
CA ASN A 167 23.98 -20.79 4.56
C ASN A 167 23.44 -21.45 3.28
N GLY A 168 22.82 -22.63 3.41
CA GLY A 168 22.30 -23.38 2.26
C GLY A 168 20.99 -24.11 2.55
N LYS A 169 20.21 -24.41 1.51
CA LYS A 169 19.00 -25.27 1.58
C LYS A 169 18.01 -24.84 2.68
N LEU A 170 17.88 -23.53 2.91
CA LEU A 170 17.00 -22.97 3.93
C LEU A 170 15.54 -23.02 3.45
N LYS A 171 14.64 -23.53 4.28
CA LYS A 171 13.20 -23.49 4.07
C LYS A 171 12.54 -22.66 5.16
N VAL A 172 11.80 -21.62 4.77
CA VAL A 172 11.02 -20.78 5.69
C VAL A 172 9.58 -20.81 5.21
N GLN A 173 8.71 -21.57 5.89
CA GLN A 173 7.39 -21.96 5.38
C GLN A 173 6.30 -21.80 6.45
N SER A 174 5.13 -21.32 6.06
CA SER A 174 3.92 -21.23 6.92
C SER A 174 4.06 -20.37 8.19
N ASN A 175 5.07 -19.50 8.28
CA ASN A 175 5.31 -18.67 9.47
C ASN A 175 4.60 -17.31 9.40
N TRP A 176 4.38 -16.70 10.56
CA TRP A 176 3.83 -15.34 10.71
C TRP A 176 4.92 -14.38 11.19
N PHE A 177 5.10 -13.25 10.50
CA PHE A 177 6.11 -12.24 10.84
C PHE A 177 5.46 -10.89 11.15
N GLY A 178 5.82 -10.31 12.30
CA GLY A 178 5.27 -9.01 12.71
C GLY A 178 3.81 -9.05 13.12
N LEU A 179 3.29 -10.23 13.47
CA LEU A 179 1.90 -10.46 13.87
C LEU A 179 1.85 -11.02 15.30
N TYR A 180 0.83 -10.63 16.06
CA TYR A 180 0.50 -11.23 17.35
C TYR A 180 -0.16 -12.62 17.15
N LEU A 181 -0.29 -13.37 18.25
CA LEU A 181 -0.85 -14.72 18.24
C LEU A 181 -2.30 -14.77 17.73
N ASP A 182 -3.08 -13.69 17.91
CA ASP A 182 -4.45 -13.51 17.39
C ASP A 182 -4.51 -13.07 15.92
N GLY A 183 -3.35 -12.95 15.26
CA GLY A 183 -3.22 -12.51 13.87
C GLY A 183 -3.18 -10.99 13.69
N THR A 184 -3.36 -10.18 14.73
CA THR A 184 -3.30 -8.71 14.63
C THR A 184 -1.87 -8.19 14.44
N GLU A 185 -1.70 -6.97 13.92
CA GLU A 185 -0.36 -6.44 13.60
C GLU A 185 0.42 -5.96 14.84
N SER A 186 1.68 -6.38 14.94
CA SER A 186 2.65 -5.89 15.92
C SER A 186 2.82 -4.37 15.84
N PHE A 187 2.97 -3.71 16.99
CA PHE A 187 3.26 -2.28 17.06
C PHE A 187 4.75 -1.93 16.81
N GLN A 188 5.60 -2.89 16.42
CA GLN A 188 7.07 -2.75 16.44
C GLN A 188 7.76 -2.94 15.09
N GLN A 189 8.78 -2.12 14.83
CA GLN A 189 9.15 -1.76 13.47
C GLN A 189 9.88 -2.82 12.64
N LYS A 190 10.60 -3.74 13.29
CA LYS A 190 11.47 -4.70 12.59
C LYS A 190 11.03 -6.16 12.73
N SER A 191 9.97 -6.42 13.47
CA SER A 191 9.54 -7.78 13.82
C SER A 191 8.96 -8.56 12.63
N ALA A 192 8.59 -7.83 11.56
CA ALA A 192 8.19 -8.39 10.28
C ALA A 192 9.39 -8.87 9.43
N LEU A 193 10.63 -8.51 9.77
CA LEU A 193 11.81 -8.76 8.93
C LEU A 193 12.29 -10.21 9.01
N ALA A 194 12.31 -10.89 7.86
CA ALA A 194 13.23 -11.99 7.60
C ALA A 194 14.41 -11.47 6.78
N HIS A 195 15.63 -11.56 7.31
CA HIS A 195 16.86 -11.21 6.59
C HIS A 195 17.66 -12.50 6.34
N ILE A 196 17.89 -12.83 5.08
CA ILE A 196 18.42 -14.12 4.65
C ILE A 196 19.56 -13.94 3.66
N ILE A 197 20.76 -14.37 4.05
CA ILE A 197 21.91 -14.56 3.16
C ILE A 197 22.19 -16.06 3.05
N SER A 198 21.79 -16.67 1.93
CA SER A 198 21.75 -18.13 1.78
C SER A 198 21.69 -18.58 0.31
N LYS A 199 22.08 -19.82 0.02
CA LYS A 199 21.86 -20.49 -1.27
C LYS A 199 20.72 -21.51 -1.20
N ASP A 200 20.13 -21.84 -2.35
CA ASP A 200 19.11 -22.88 -2.50
C ASP A 200 17.92 -22.71 -1.52
N THR A 201 17.45 -21.47 -1.36
CA THR A 201 16.44 -21.11 -0.34
C THR A 201 15.02 -21.11 -0.90
N GLU A 202 14.08 -21.67 -0.14
CA GLU A 202 12.65 -21.61 -0.40
C GLU A 202 11.94 -20.82 0.72
N PHE A 203 11.43 -19.63 0.38
CA PHE A 203 10.61 -18.81 1.25
C PHE A 203 9.15 -18.94 0.80
N GLY A 204 8.35 -19.64 1.60
CA GLY A 204 7.03 -20.15 1.22
C GLY A 204 7.16 -21.62 0.78
N GLY A 205 6.50 -22.04 -0.31
CA GLY A 205 6.62 -23.43 -0.77
C GLY A 205 5.91 -23.75 -2.09
N PRO A 206 5.45 -25.01 -2.29
CA PRO A 206 4.80 -25.45 -3.54
C PRO A 206 3.32 -25.08 -3.67
N ASP A 207 2.64 -24.70 -2.59
CA ASP A 207 1.21 -24.35 -2.58
C ASP A 207 0.87 -23.36 -1.43
N PRO A 208 -0.35 -22.77 -1.39
CA PRO A 208 -0.74 -21.76 -0.40
C PRO A 208 -0.58 -22.15 1.08
N SER A 209 -0.61 -23.45 1.43
CA SER A 209 -0.46 -23.90 2.82
C SER A 209 0.97 -23.69 3.36
N TYR A 210 1.95 -23.58 2.48
CA TYR A 210 3.35 -23.28 2.79
C TYR A 210 3.65 -21.77 2.85
N GLY A 211 2.70 -20.91 2.45
CA GLY A 211 2.88 -19.47 2.41
C GLY A 211 3.13 -18.84 3.77
N ASN A 212 4.18 -18.02 3.89
CA ASN A 212 4.35 -17.16 5.06
C ASN A 212 3.39 -15.97 5.00
N VAL A 213 3.07 -15.38 6.16
CA VAL A 213 2.26 -14.17 6.28
C VAL A 213 3.10 -13.06 6.92
N LEU A 214 3.20 -11.92 6.24
CA LEU A 214 3.97 -10.77 6.68
C LEU A 214 3.03 -9.56 6.80
N GLY A 215 2.84 -9.05 8.01
CA GLY A 215 2.10 -7.81 8.26
C GLY A 215 2.82 -6.57 7.70
N GLY A 216 2.10 -5.47 7.53
CA GLY A 216 2.67 -4.24 6.97
C GLY A 216 3.51 -3.47 7.99
N PHE A 217 4.76 -3.14 7.64
CA PHE A 217 5.59 -2.22 8.42
C PHE A 217 6.53 -1.35 7.57
N SER A 218 6.68 -0.08 7.97
CA SER A 218 7.41 1.02 7.31
C SER A 218 8.95 0.90 7.23
N ALA A 219 9.51 -0.28 6.98
CA ALA A 219 10.94 -0.47 6.74
C ALA A 219 11.20 -1.56 5.69
N TYR A 220 11.41 -2.80 6.13
CA TYR A 220 11.65 -3.97 5.29
C TYR A 220 11.02 -5.20 5.97
N GLY A 221 10.24 -6.00 5.22
CA GLY A 221 9.68 -7.27 5.72
C GLY A 221 10.45 -8.50 5.23
N LEU A 222 11.05 -8.42 4.04
CA LEU A 222 11.87 -9.51 3.51
C LEU A 222 13.12 -8.95 2.84
N SER A 223 14.28 -9.44 3.21
CA SER A 223 15.57 -9.10 2.60
C SER A 223 16.28 -10.40 2.27
N VAL A 224 16.48 -10.69 0.99
CA VAL A 224 17.13 -11.94 0.54
C VAL A 224 18.29 -11.64 -0.38
N ASN A 225 19.43 -12.25 -0.08
CA ASN A 225 20.67 -12.19 -0.84
C ASN A 225 21.21 -13.62 -1.04
N GLY A 226 21.65 -13.95 -2.26
CA GLY A 226 22.29 -15.23 -2.54
C GLY A 226 21.92 -15.83 -3.90
N GLU A 227 21.80 -17.15 -3.96
CA GLU A 227 21.70 -17.91 -5.21
C GLU A 227 20.61 -18.99 -5.15
N ASN A 228 19.91 -19.25 -6.27
CA ASN A 228 18.86 -20.27 -6.39
C ASN A 228 17.71 -20.06 -5.38
N ILE A 229 17.08 -18.89 -5.42
CA ILE A 229 16.10 -18.45 -4.44
C ILE A 229 14.67 -18.54 -5.00
N LYS A 230 13.75 -19.18 -4.28
CA LYS A 230 12.32 -19.25 -4.61
C LYS A 230 11.49 -18.58 -3.52
N ILE A 231 10.69 -17.58 -3.90
CA ILE A 231 9.77 -16.86 -3.02
C ILE A 231 8.37 -17.09 -3.57
N ARG A 232 7.62 -18.02 -2.96
CA ARG A 232 6.36 -18.53 -3.55
C ARG A 232 5.20 -18.66 -2.59
N PHE A 233 3.98 -18.34 -3.04
CA PHE A 233 2.73 -18.48 -2.28
C PHE A 233 2.65 -17.69 -0.96
N ASN A 234 3.51 -16.67 -0.75
CA ASN A 234 3.48 -15.85 0.46
C ASN A 234 2.40 -14.78 0.39
N ARG A 235 1.99 -14.28 1.57
CA ARG A 235 1.08 -13.15 1.75
C ARG A 235 1.84 -11.97 2.36
N PHE A 236 2.05 -10.90 1.58
CA PHE A 236 2.73 -9.68 2.01
C PHE A 236 1.72 -8.53 2.21
N GLY A 237 1.79 -7.84 3.35
CA GLY A 237 0.84 -6.79 3.70
C GLY A 237 -0.52 -7.31 4.15
N PHE A 238 -0.55 -8.51 4.74
CA PHE A 238 -1.76 -9.14 5.28
C PHE A 238 -1.60 -9.44 6.77
N ASP A 239 -2.71 -9.37 7.50
CA ASP A 239 -2.79 -9.85 8.87
C ASP A 239 -2.92 -11.40 8.91
N GLY A 240 -2.75 -12.00 10.10
CA GLY A 240 -2.80 -13.47 10.27
C GLY A 240 -4.18 -14.08 9.99
N ASN A 241 -5.23 -13.25 9.98
CA ASN A 241 -6.62 -13.63 9.73
C ASN A 241 -7.00 -13.49 8.24
N GLY A 242 -6.08 -13.01 7.40
CA GLY A 242 -6.29 -12.79 5.97
C GLY A 242 -6.88 -11.42 5.62
N GLY A 243 -6.99 -10.52 6.59
CA GLY A 243 -7.31 -9.10 6.36
C GLY A 243 -6.13 -8.35 5.75
N LEU A 244 -6.43 -7.22 5.09
CA LEU A 244 -5.39 -6.29 4.62
C LEU A 244 -4.73 -5.56 5.79
N SER A 245 -3.42 -5.40 5.74
CA SER A 245 -2.66 -4.55 6.67
C SER A 245 -3.23 -3.13 6.70
N GLN A 246 -3.38 -2.59 7.91
CA GLN A 246 -3.80 -1.20 8.10
C GLN A 246 -2.62 -0.22 8.01
N ARG A 247 -1.37 -0.72 8.03
CA ARG A 247 -0.12 0.05 8.08
C ARG A 247 0.44 0.39 6.69
N VAL A 248 1.65 0.99 6.69
CA VAL A 248 2.29 1.63 5.52
C VAL A 248 2.55 0.66 4.36
N GLY A 249 2.88 -0.60 4.64
CA GLY A 249 3.14 -1.63 3.63
C GLY A 249 4.35 -2.51 3.90
N VAL A 250 4.79 -3.33 2.94
CA VAL A 250 5.95 -4.22 3.05
C VAL A 250 6.96 -3.98 1.93
N THR A 251 8.17 -3.54 2.29
CA THR A 251 9.31 -3.52 1.34
C THR A 251 10.01 -4.87 1.31
N ILE A 252 10.28 -5.38 0.11
CA ILE A 252 11.06 -6.57 -0.16
C ILE A 252 12.36 -6.14 -0.85
N ASN A 253 13.52 -6.50 -0.33
CA ASN A 253 14.81 -6.25 -0.95
C ASN A 253 15.41 -7.56 -1.49
N LEU A 254 15.68 -7.61 -2.80
CA LEU A 254 16.17 -8.79 -3.50
C LEU A 254 17.52 -8.52 -4.16
N SER A 255 18.56 -9.22 -3.67
CA SER A 255 19.91 -9.24 -4.24
C SER A 255 20.31 -10.67 -4.59
N ILE A 256 19.53 -11.31 -5.46
CA ILE A 256 19.58 -12.75 -5.74
C ILE A 256 20.09 -13.06 -7.15
N THR A 257 20.71 -14.22 -7.34
CA THR A 257 21.09 -14.77 -8.66
C THR A 257 20.38 -16.09 -8.90
N ASN A 258 19.73 -16.25 -10.07
CA ASN A 258 18.85 -17.38 -10.41
C ASN A 258 17.67 -17.46 -9.43
N GLY A 259 16.57 -16.79 -9.75
CA GLY A 259 15.46 -16.61 -8.80
C GLY A 259 14.06 -16.75 -9.39
N GLU A 260 13.10 -17.04 -8.52
CA GLU A 260 11.67 -17.03 -8.82
C GLU A 260 10.90 -16.30 -7.72
N PHE A 261 10.09 -15.32 -8.09
CA PHE A 261 9.11 -14.66 -7.23
C PHE A 261 7.73 -14.88 -7.85
N SER A 262 6.99 -15.89 -7.37
CA SER A 262 5.77 -16.34 -8.04
C SER A 262 4.62 -16.76 -7.13
N ASP A 263 3.40 -16.67 -7.66
CA ASP A 263 2.18 -17.07 -6.95
C ASP A 263 1.94 -16.35 -5.60
N ASN A 264 2.63 -15.24 -5.33
CA ASN A 264 2.47 -14.48 -4.09
C ASN A 264 1.26 -13.54 -4.18
N LEU A 265 0.62 -13.30 -3.05
CA LEU A 265 -0.40 -12.27 -2.85
C LEU A 265 0.25 -11.11 -2.09
N ALA A 266 0.34 -9.92 -2.67
CA ALA A 266 1.09 -8.83 -2.04
C ALA A 266 0.37 -7.48 -2.16
N SER A 267 -0.26 -7.04 -1.08
CA SER A 267 -0.92 -5.74 -1.02
C SER A 267 -0.07 -4.74 -0.22
N ARG A 268 -0.13 -3.47 -0.59
CA ARG A 268 0.69 -2.39 -0.02
C ARG A 268 2.17 -2.78 0.04
N PHE A 269 2.79 -3.12 -1.08
CA PHE A 269 4.17 -3.62 -1.10
C PHE A 269 5.06 -2.87 -2.10
N ALA A 270 6.36 -3.06 -1.94
CA ALA A 270 7.39 -2.55 -2.83
C ALA A 270 8.50 -3.61 -3.00
N ILE A 271 9.14 -3.69 -4.16
CA ILE A 271 10.32 -4.54 -4.39
C ILE A 271 11.48 -3.69 -4.87
N GLU A 272 12.56 -3.66 -4.09
CA GLU A 272 13.87 -3.15 -4.51
C GLU A 272 14.72 -4.33 -5.00
N MET A 273 15.09 -4.33 -6.28
CA MET A 273 15.76 -5.48 -6.88
C MET A 273 17.10 -5.10 -7.52
N GLY A 274 18.18 -5.68 -7.00
CA GLY A 274 19.52 -5.75 -7.59
C GLY A 274 19.91 -7.19 -7.90
N SER A 275 19.12 -7.86 -8.73
CA SER A 275 19.16 -9.30 -8.94
C SER A 275 19.45 -9.71 -10.38
N LYS A 276 19.80 -10.99 -10.57
CA LYS A 276 20.16 -11.56 -11.87
C LYS A 276 19.38 -12.84 -12.17
N ASN A 277 18.90 -13.01 -13.40
CA ASN A 277 18.17 -14.20 -13.85
C ASN A 277 16.93 -14.50 -12.97
N VAL A 278 16.04 -13.53 -12.78
CA VAL A 278 14.85 -13.67 -11.92
C VAL A 278 13.56 -13.67 -12.75
N LYS A 279 12.66 -14.59 -12.43
CA LYS A 279 11.29 -14.65 -12.99
C LYS A 279 10.26 -14.13 -11.97
N ILE A 280 9.37 -13.27 -12.42
CA ILE A 280 8.24 -12.71 -11.66
C ILE A 280 6.96 -13.12 -12.38
N LEU A 281 6.20 -14.08 -11.82
CA LEU A 281 5.09 -14.77 -12.49
C LEU A 281 3.90 -14.97 -11.55
N ARG A 282 2.65 -14.85 -12.02
CA ARG A 282 1.44 -15.28 -11.28
C ARG A 282 1.14 -14.55 -9.96
N ASN A 283 1.82 -13.45 -9.67
CA ASN A 283 1.60 -12.69 -8.44
C ASN A 283 0.34 -11.81 -8.54
N LYS A 284 -0.41 -11.67 -7.44
CA LYS A 284 -1.75 -11.04 -7.42
C LYS A 284 -1.92 -9.95 -6.36
N GLU A 285 -2.97 -9.14 -6.55
CA GLU A 285 -3.39 -8.03 -5.68
C GLU A 285 -2.29 -6.98 -5.41
N LEU A 286 -1.44 -6.72 -6.41
CA LEU A 286 -0.22 -5.93 -6.28
C LEU A 286 -0.52 -4.41 -6.17
N TYR A 287 -1.10 -4.01 -5.03
CA TYR A 287 -1.44 -2.63 -4.67
C TYR A 287 -0.24 -1.90 -4.05
N GLN A 288 -0.06 -0.63 -4.42
CA GLN A 288 1.12 0.16 -4.08
C GLN A 288 0.73 1.38 -3.23
N VAL A 289 1.59 1.77 -2.29
CA VAL A 289 1.39 2.95 -1.44
C VAL A 289 2.44 4.00 -1.77
N ALA A 290 1.99 5.25 -1.98
CA ALA A 290 2.83 6.38 -2.40
C ALA A 290 3.92 6.84 -1.40
N ASN A 291 4.07 6.16 -0.26
CA ASN A 291 4.97 6.51 0.84
C ASN A 291 6.02 5.41 1.14
N LEU A 292 6.17 4.39 0.29
CA LEU A 292 7.27 3.44 0.35
C LEU A 292 8.43 3.93 -0.54
N PHE A 293 9.68 3.59 -0.19
CA PHE A 293 10.91 4.11 -0.83
C PHE A 293 11.00 3.84 -2.34
N SER A 294 10.27 2.84 -2.84
CA SER A 294 10.07 2.55 -4.25
C SER A 294 8.58 2.31 -4.52
N GLY A 295 7.97 3.10 -5.40
CA GLY A 295 6.64 2.77 -5.96
C GLY A 295 6.76 1.55 -6.85
N GLY A 296 6.12 0.44 -6.47
CA GLY A 296 6.12 -0.81 -7.24
C GLY A 296 7.43 -1.57 -7.17
N ILE A 297 7.93 -2.02 -8.32
CA ILE A 297 9.18 -2.76 -8.47
C ILE A 297 10.24 -1.84 -9.09
N TYR A 298 11.29 -1.58 -8.31
CA TYR A 298 12.44 -0.77 -8.71
C TYR A 298 13.64 -1.66 -9.07
N PHE A 299 14.04 -1.65 -10.33
CA PHE A 299 15.19 -2.39 -10.84
C PHE A 299 16.46 -1.53 -10.76
N ASN A 300 17.35 -1.87 -9.83
CA ASN A 300 18.62 -1.17 -9.59
C ASN A 300 19.80 -2.09 -9.94
N TYR A 301 20.49 -1.84 -11.06
CA TYR A 301 21.58 -2.68 -11.59
C TYR A 301 21.23 -4.18 -11.79
N SER A 302 19.95 -4.50 -11.96
CA SER A 302 19.48 -5.86 -12.24
C SER A 302 19.82 -6.32 -13.67
N GLN A 303 19.78 -7.64 -13.92
CA GLN A 303 20.05 -8.22 -15.23
C GLN A 303 19.18 -9.47 -15.52
N ASN A 304 18.64 -9.59 -16.73
CA ASN A 304 17.85 -10.75 -17.17
C ASN A 304 16.65 -11.00 -16.24
N ILE A 305 15.74 -10.03 -16.18
CA ILE A 305 14.52 -10.11 -15.37
C ILE A 305 13.35 -10.36 -16.31
N GLN A 306 12.59 -11.43 -16.05
CA GLN A 306 11.39 -11.78 -16.80
C GLN A 306 10.15 -11.49 -15.94
N ILE A 307 9.20 -10.72 -16.47
CA ILE A 307 7.96 -10.34 -15.78
C ILE A 307 6.76 -10.76 -16.63
N GLY A 308 6.06 -11.80 -16.19
CA GLY A 308 5.06 -12.53 -16.98
C GLY A 308 5.71 -13.32 -18.11
N SER A 309 4.90 -13.96 -18.96
CA SER A 309 5.40 -14.74 -20.10
C SER A 309 4.43 -14.67 -21.29
N ASP A 310 4.65 -15.48 -22.32
CA ASP A 310 3.67 -15.67 -23.38
C ASP A 310 2.51 -16.58 -22.98
N ASP A 311 2.60 -17.29 -21.85
CA ASP A 311 1.48 -18.02 -21.26
C ASP A 311 0.58 -17.04 -20.47
N ILE A 312 -0.73 -17.12 -20.71
CA ILE A 312 -1.71 -16.32 -19.94
C ILE A 312 -1.88 -16.86 -18.50
N ALA A 313 -1.43 -18.10 -18.24
CA ALA A 313 -1.36 -18.64 -16.89
C ALA A 313 -0.26 -18.00 -16.03
N ASP A 314 0.73 -17.31 -16.63
CA ASP A 314 1.86 -16.67 -15.94
C ASP A 314 1.65 -15.19 -15.57
N VAL A 315 0.50 -14.62 -15.95
CA VAL A 315 0.11 -13.21 -15.76
C VAL A 315 0.28 -12.77 -14.30
N ASN A 316 0.98 -11.65 -14.08
CA ASN A 316 0.89 -10.91 -12.81
C ASN A 316 -0.19 -9.82 -12.90
N GLU A 317 -0.82 -9.49 -11.77
CA GLU A 317 -1.87 -8.46 -11.69
C GLU A 317 -1.50 -7.31 -10.75
N PHE A 318 -1.35 -6.11 -11.32
CA PHE A 318 -0.98 -4.87 -10.64
C PHE A 318 -2.18 -3.94 -10.47
N LEU A 319 -2.56 -3.69 -9.22
CA LEU A 319 -3.71 -2.86 -8.86
C LEU A 319 -3.39 -1.35 -9.02
N PRO A 320 -4.42 -0.47 -9.06
CA PRO A 320 -4.27 0.96 -9.28
C PRO A 320 -3.23 1.63 -8.39
N SER A 321 -2.40 2.48 -9.01
CA SER A 321 -1.27 3.16 -8.37
C SER A 321 -1.04 4.55 -8.98
N LEU A 322 -0.59 5.51 -8.15
CA LEU A 322 -0.32 6.88 -8.62
C LEU A 322 0.88 6.92 -9.58
N ASP A 323 1.91 6.15 -9.28
CA ASP A 323 3.06 5.87 -10.14
C ASP A 323 2.88 4.55 -10.90
N GLY A 324 3.83 4.20 -11.75
CA GLY A 324 3.84 2.91 -12.45
C GLY A 324 4.43 1.75 -11.65
N PRO A 325 3.97 0.50 -11.87
CA PRO A 325 4.46 -0.68 -11.16
C PRO A 325 5.92 -1.03 -11.46
N PHE A 326 6.51 -0.51 -12.55
CA PHE A 326 7.85 -0.87 -13.00
C PHE A 326 8.73 0.36 -13.26
N ARG A 327 9.87 0.44 -12.58
CA ARG A 327 10.82 1.54 -12.72
C ARG A 327 12.24 1.02 -12.86
N ASN A 328 12.83 1.21 -14.03
CA ASN A 328 14.21 0.81 -14.30
C ASN A 328 15.18 1.99 -14.04
N GLY A 329 15.98 1.85 -12.98
CA GLY A 329 17.00 2.81 -12.56
C GLY A 329 18.43 2.47 -12.95
N GLY A 330 18.64 1.56 -13.91
CA GLY A 330 19.98 1.24 -14.43
C GLY A 330 20.24 -0.23 -14.74
N SER A 331 19.20 -0.97 -15.13
CA SER A 331 19.16 -2.43 -15.25
C SER A 331 19.03 -2.89 -16.71
N LYS A 332 19.62 -4.05 -17.03
CA LYS A 332 19.70 -4.61 -18.39
C LYS A 332 18.75 -5.79 -18.57
N ASN A 333 18.28 -6.03 -19.80
CA ASN A 333 17.48 -7.20 -20.15
C ASN A 333 16.28 -7.39 -19.20
N ILE A 334 15.44 -6.35 -19.12
CA ILE A 334 14.16 -6.38 -18.41
C ILE A 334 13.08 -6.66 -19.45
N GLU A 335 12.42 -7.80 -19.30
CA GLU A 335 11.41 -8.31 -20.21
C GLU A 335 10.03 -8.30 -19.54
N ILE A 336 9.04 -7.71 -20.21
CA ILE A 336 7.68 -7.53 -19.70
C ILE A 336 6.70 -8.06 -20.75
N ARG A 337 6.03 -9.19 -20.43
CA ARG A 337 5.06 -9.87 -21.31
C ARG A 337 3.76 -10.11 -20.55
N LYS A 338 2.62 -9.75 -21.15
CA LYS A 338 1.26 -10.13 -20.72
C LYS A 338 1.00 -9.99 -19.21
N ASN A 339 1.25 -8.81 -18.65
CA ASN A 339 0.81 -8.49 -17.29
C ASN A 339 -0.50 -7.70 -17.35
N ILE A 340 -1.34 -7.83 -16.33
CA ILE A 340 -2.53 -6.99 -16.13
C ILE A 340 -2.08 -5.81 -15.26
N ILE A 341 -2.18 -4.59 -15.78
CA ILE A 341 -1.87 -3.37 -15.02
C ILE A 341 -3.11 -2.49 -15.04
N HIS A 342 -3.63 -2.21 -13.84
CA HIS A 342 -4.80 -1.37 -13.62
C HIS A 342 -4.36 0.08 -13.36
N CYS A 343 -4.98 1.04 -14.04
CA CYS A 343 -5.01 2.48 -13.71
C CYS A 343 -3.71 3.07 -13.12
N SER A 344 -2.63 3.04 -13.91
CA SER A 344 -1.32 3.61 -13.55
C SER A 344 -0.95 4.79 -14.44
N ALA A 345 -0.23 5.79 -13.93
CA ALA A 345 0.23 6.94 -14.73
C ALA A 345 1.08 6.51 -15.94
N TYR A 346 1.96 5.53 -15.74
CA TYR A 346 2.77 4.80 -16.73
C TYR A 346 2.87 3.34 -16.28
N ALA A 347 3.04 2.38 -17.19
CA ALA A 347 3.18 0.96 -16.85
C ALA A 347 4.65 0.58 -16.57
N TYR A 348 5.57 1.13 -17.35
CA TYR A 348 7.01 0.91 -17.22
C TYR A 348 7.76 2.18 -17.61
N SER A 349 8.69 2.62 -16.75
CA SER A 349 9.58 3.76 -17.01
C SER A 349 11.04 3.34 -17.02
N VAL A 350 11.80 3.85 -17.99
CA VAL A 350 13.22 3.53 -18.21
C VAL A 350 14.09 4.78 -18.16
N ARG A 351 15.24 4.68 -17.48
CA ARG A 351 16.30 5.70 -17.52
C ARG A 351 17.62 5.07 -17.96
N ASP A 352 18.40 5.87 -18.69
CA ASP A 352 19.83 5.66 -18.96
C ASP A 352 20.23 4.39 -19.73
N PHE A 353 19.28 3.64 -20.31
CA PHE A 353 19.54 2.43 -21.09
C PHE A 353 18.80 2.42 -22.43
N ALA A 354 19.46 1.87 -23.46
CA ALA A 354 18.86 1.65 -24.77
C ALA A 354 17.85 0.48 -24.69
N THR A 355 16.59 0.78 -24.96
CA THR A 355 15.50 -0.20 -25.14
C THR A 355 15.04 -0.20 -26.59
N PRO A 356 14.31 -1.25 -27.02
CA PRO A 356 13.55 -1.20 -28.26
C PRO A 356 12.63 0.03 -28.28
N SER A 357 12.57 0.72 -29.41
CA SER A 357 11.63 1.80 -29.66
C SER A 357 10.28 1.28 -30.16
N ILE A 358 9.20 1.96 -29.78
CA ILE A 358 7.85 1.82 -30.35
C ILE A 358 7.20 3.19 -30.47
N GLN A 359 6.55 3.45 -31.60
CA GLN A 359 5.80 4.67 -31.90
C GLN A 359 4.49 4.30 -32.57
N VAL A 360 3.39 4.86 -32.07
CA VAL A 360 2.08 4.80 -32.73
C VAL A 360 2.01 5.93 -33.76
N LEU A 361 1.59 5.62 -34.98
CA LEU A 361 1.40 6.59 -36.07
C LEU A 361 -0.09 6.76 -36.42
N ILE A 362 -0.89 5.70 -36.23
CA ILE A 362 -2.35 5.72 -36.44
C ILE A 362 -3.00 5.05 -35.24
N ASN A 363 -4.00 5.71 -34.66
CA ASN A 363 -4.85 5.19 -33.59
C ASN A 363 -6.27 5.73 -33.80
N SER A 364 -7.10 4.94 -34.45
CA SER A 364 -8.43 5.31 -34.93
C SER A 364 -9.45 4.21 -34.63
N ASP A 365 -10.72 4.46 -34.97
CA ASP A 365 -11.81 3.49 -34.86
C ASP A 365 -11.64 2.25 -35.77
N THR A 366 -10.69 2.27 -36.72
CA THR A 366 -10.49 1.20 -37.70
C THR A 366 -9.06 0.65 -37.80
N GLU A 367 -8.06 1.38 -37.29
CA GLU A 367 -6.65 1.04 -37.39
C GLU A 367 -5.86 1.46 -36.15
N TYR A 368 -4.98 0.56 -35.67
CA TYR A 368 -3.96 0.87 -34.67
C TYR A 368 -2.61 0.35 -35.18
N SER A 369 -1.73 1.27 -35.59
CA SER A 369 -0.49 0.95 -36.33
C SER A 369 0.63 1.97 -36.10
N GLY A 370 1.84 1.59 -36.48
CA GLY A 370 3.01 2.46 -36.37
C GLY A 370 4.33 1.79 -36.72
N THR A 371 5.38 2.25 -36.05
CA THR A 371 6.74 1.72 -36.18
C THR A 371 7.29 1.27 -34.83
N ALA A 372 8.20 0.30 -34.85
CA ALA A 372 8.94 -0.18 -33.71
C ALA A 372 10.31 -0.67 -34.20
N THR A 373 11.11 -1.24 -33.29
CA THR A 373 12.41 -1.83 -33.68
C THR A 373 12.18 -2.98 -34.68
N PRO A 374 12.96 -3.12 -35.77
CA PRO A 374 12.75 -4.18 -36.76
C PRO A 374 12.88 -5.59 -36.17
N ASN A 375 12.01 -6.51 -36.61
CA ASN A 375 11.90 -7.89 -36.14
C ASN A 375 11.65 -8.05 -34.62
N SER A 376 11.02 -7.05 -33.98
CA SER A 376 10.63 -7.11 -32.58
C SER A 376 9.18 -7.59 -32.43
N GLU A 377 8.87 -8.15 -31.26
CA GLU A 377 7.51 -8.59 -30.92
C GLU A 377 6.73 -7.40 -30.35
N VAL A 378 5.54 -7.11 -30.86
CA VAL A 378 4.65 -6.07 -30.31
C VAL A 378 3.48 -6.73 -29.59
N TYR A 379 3.22 -6.29 -28.37
CA TYR A 379 2.11 -6.73 -27.54
C TYR A 379 1.10 -5.59 -27.45
N ILE A 380 -0.13 -5.85 -27.89
CA ILE A 380 -1.24 -4.89 -27.86
C ILE A 380 -2.19 -5.29 -26.74
N TYR A 381 -2.63 -4.30 -25.97
CA TYR A 381 -3.53 -4.43 -24.83
C TYR A 381 -4.71 -3.48 -25.01
N ASN A 382 -5.91 -3.94 -24.69
CA ASN A 382 -7.09 -3.11 -24.59
C ASN A 382 -7.30 -2.64 -23.14
N ASP A 383 -7.68 -1.37 -22.99
CA ASP A 383 -8.14 -0.77 -21.76
C ASP A 383 -9.66 -0.51 -21.83
N TYR A 384 -10.40 -1.04 -20.87
CA TYR A 384 -11.84 -0.85 -20.72
C TYR A 384 -12.23 -0.07 -19.45
N THR A 385 -11.27 0.58 -18.78
CA THR A 385 -11.52 1.41 -17.58
C THR A 385 -11.84 2.86 -17.92
N ASP A 386 -12.38 3.61 -16.96
CA ASP A 386 -12.57 5.06 -17.06
C ASP A 386 -11.34 5.88 -16.61
N CYS A 387 -10.17 5.24 -16.49
CA CYS A 387 -8.98 5.86 -15.93
C CYS A 387 -8.33 6.89 -16.89
N THR A 388 -7.82 7.98 -16.31
CA THR A 388 -7.33 9.16 -17.04
C THR A 388 -6.24 8.83 -18.05
N SER A 389 -5.32 7.93 -17.68
CA SER A 389 -4.32 7.32 -18.56
C SER A 389 -4.75 5.89 -18.88
N CYS A 390 -4.67 5.50 -20.15
CA CYS A 390 -4.96 4.12 -20.52
C CYS A 390 -3.97 3.15 -19.89
N SER A 391 -4.42 1.96 -19.53
CA SER A 391 -3.56 0.96 -18.85
C SER A 391 -3.53 -0.36 -19.63
N PRO A 392 -2.38 -1.08 -19.67
CA PRO A 392 -2.29 -2.36 -20.37
C PRO A 392 -2.99 -3.45 -19.54
N LEU A 393 -4.30 -3.55 -19.72
CA LEU A 393 -5.20 -4.29 -18.83
C LEU A 393 -5.57 -5.66 -19.39
N GLN A 394 -6.02 -5.72 -20.64
CA GLN A 394 -6.39 -6.98 -21.31
C GLN A 394 -5.47 -7.21 -22.51
N PHE A 395 -4.65 -8.27 -22.49
CA PHE A 395 -3.89 -8.67 -23.68
C PHE A 395 -4.85 -8.95 -24.85
N TYR A 396 -4.63 -8.26 -25.96
CA TYR A 396 -5.47 -8.33 -27.16
C TYR A 396 -4.80 -9.19 -28.24
N GLN A 397 -3.57 -8.83 -28.64
CA GLN A 397 -2.86 -9.55 -29.70
C GLN A 397 -1.34 -9.36 -29.59
N LYS A 398 -0.59 -10.37 -30.07
CA LYS A 398 0.85 -10.31 -30.31
C LYS A 398 1.10 -10.37 -31.82
N LEU A 399 2.06 -9.58 -32.30
CA LEU A 399 2.53 -9.60 -33.69
C LEU A 399 4.04 -9.37 -33.74
N ILE A 400 4.65 -9.52 -34.91
CA ILE A 400 6.08 -9.26 -35.15
C ILE A 400 6.20 -8.13 -36.18
N THR A 401 7.14 -7.20 -35.97
CA THR A 401 7.38 -6.10 -36.90
C THR A 401 8.15 -6.56 -38.14
N ASP A 402 7.89 -5.92 -39.27
CA ASP A 402 8.62 -6.22 -40.51
C ASP A 402 10.09 -5.74 -40.46
N ALA A 403 10.85 -6.03 -41.53
CA ALA A 403 12.25 -5.61 -41.65
C ALA A 403 12.45 -4.08 -41.68
N SER A 404 11.39 -3.29 -41.90
CA SER A 404 11.38 -1.82 -41.78
C SER A 404 10.86 -1.32 -40.43
N GLY A 405 10.49 -2.23 -39.52
CA GLY A 405 9.95 -1.93 -38.20
C GLY A 405 8.45 -1.62 -38.18
N LYS A 406 7.72 -1.78 -39.29
CA LYS A 406 6.27 -1.49 -39.32
C LYS A 406 5.47 -2.57 -38.58
N TRP A 407 4.37 -2.12 -37.97
CA TRP A 407 3.38 -2.97 -37.35
C TRP A 407 1.99 -2.33 -37.41
N GLY A 408 0.94 -3.15 -37.31
CA GLY A 408 -0.43 -2.65 -37.17
C GLY A 408 -1.50 -3.74 -37.16
N ILE A 409 -2.68 -3.34 -36.71
CA ILE A 409 -3.93 -4.12 -36.76
C ILE A 409 -5.06 -3.25 -37.30
N THR A 410 -6.03 -3.88 -37.94
CA THR A 410 -7.27 -3.25 -38.42
C THR A 410 -8.49 -4.01 -37.91
N GLY A 411 -9.62 -3.34 -37.72
CA GLY A 411 -10.82 -3.93 -37.13
C GLY A 411 -11.91 -2.91 -36.83
N ASN A 412 -12.80 -3.23 -35.88
CA ASN A 412 -13.72 -2.27 -35.27
C ASN A 412 -13.24 -1.94 -33.86
N PHE A 413 -12.76 -0.71 -33.69
CA PHE A 413 -12.15 -0.21 -32.45
C PHE A 413 -12.96 0.94 -31.82
N THR A 414 -14.23 1.12 -32.23
CA THR A 414 -15.10 2.19 -31.71
C THR A 414 -15.25 2.17 -30.18
N ASN A 415 -15.16 1.00 -29.54
CA ASN A 415 -15.20 0.85 -28.08
C ASN A 415 -13.87 0.35 -27.47
N MET A 416 -12.76 0.39 -28.22
CA MET A 416 -11.44 -0.06 -27.75
C MET A 416 -10.54 1.13 -27.43
N LYS A 417 -9.64 0.96 -26.46
CA LYS A 417 -8.56 1.91 -26.15
C LYS A 417 -7.25 1.15 -26.07
N PHE A 418 -6.39 1.27 -27.08
CA PHE A 418 -5.18 0.46 -27.14
C PHE A 418 -3.95 1.10 -26.51
N VAL A 419 -3.17 0.25 -25.83
CA VAL A 419 -1.80 0.50 -25.39
C VAL A 419 -0.94 -0.63 -25.95
N ALA A 420 0.31 -0.38 -26.30
CA ALA A 420 1.26 -1.41 -26.73
C ALA A 420 2.64 -1.23 -26.08
N ASN A 421 3.40 -2.32 -25.99
CA ASN A 421 4.84 -2.29 -25.81
C ASN A 421 5.49 -3.25 -26.82
N THR A 422 6.80 -3.13 -27.02
CA THR A 422 7.56 -4.06 -27.85
C THR A 422 8.73 -4.69 -27.11
N THR A 423 9.11 -5.90 -27.51
CA THR A 423 10.17 -6.69 -26.90
C THR A 423 11.10 -7.24 -27.98
N LEU A 424 12.41 -7.11 -27.77
CA LEU A 424 13.46 -7.68 -28.61
C LEU A 424 14.58 -8.22 -27.71
N ILE A 425 14.97 -9.48 -27.91
CA ILE A 425 16.10 -10.14 -27.22
C ILE A 425 16.06 -9.88 -25.69
N THR A 426 14.94 -10.24 -25.04
CA THR A 426 14.71 -10.09 -23.58
C THR A 426 14.79 -8.65 -23.04
N VAL A 427 14.65 -7.63 -23.89
CA VAL A 427 14.48 -6.22 -23.49
C VAL A 427 13.13 -5.73 -23.98
N SER A 428 12.33 -5.12 -23.10
CA SER A 428 11.08 -4.46 -23.45
C SER A 428 11.20 -2.93 -23.49
N SER A 429 10.41 -2.30 -24.36
CA SER A 429 10.20 -0.85 -24.42
C SER A 429 9.32 -0.36 -23.27
N GLU A 430 9.29 0.96 -23.06
CA GLU A 430 8.17 1.62 -22.39
C GLU A 430 6.85 1.38 -23.17
N PHE A 431 5.70 1.57 -22.51
CA PHE A 431 4.38 1.39 -23.12
C PHE A 431 3.94 2.67 -23.84
N THR A 432 3.17 2.56 -24.92
CA THR A 432 2.68 3.68 -25.75
C THR A 432 1.62 4.57 -25.08
N GLN A 433 1.53 4.53 -23.76
CA GLN A 433 0.66 5.41 -22.98
C GLN A 433 1.09 6.87 -23.19
N PRO A 434 0.15 7.81 -23.37
CA PRO A 434 0.47 9.22 -23.52
C PRO A 434 1.04 9.78 -22.21
N HIS A 435 2.19 10.46 -22.27
CA HIS A 435 2.85 11.05 -21.10
C HIS A 435 3.27 12.50 -21.31
N ILE A 436 3.05 13.32 -20.27
CA ILE A 436 3.57 14.68 -20.13
C ILE A 436 4.43 14.68 -18.87
N LEU A 437 5.75 14.80 -19.05
CA LEU A 437 6.75 14.61 -17.99
C LEU A 437 7.49 15.92 -17.68
N ALA A 438 8.05 16.01 -16.48
CA ALA A 438 8.97 17.09 -16.14
C ALA A 438 10.23 17.05 -17.04
N GLY A 439 10.62 18.21 -17.56
CA GLY A 439 11.91 18.45 -18.20
C GLY A 439 13.04 18.70 -17.20
N ARG A 440 14.22 19.08 -17.70
CA ARG A 440 15.43 19.28 -16.87
C ARG A 440 15.28 20.39 -15.81
N SER A 441 14.36 21.33 -16.02
CA SER A 441 14.03 22.41 -15.09
C SER A 441 13.17 21.97 -13.89
N GLY A 442 12.71 20.71 -13.87
CA GLY A 442 11.72 20.20 -12.92
C GLY A 442 10.26 20.49 -13.33
N TYR A 443 10.05 21.32 -14.35
CA TYR A 443 8.73 21.67 -14.88
C TYR A 443 8.43 20.87 -16.15
N TRP A 444 7.16 20.49 -16.34
CA TRP A 444 6.69 19.82 -17.57
C TRP A 444 6.44 20.79 -18.73
N TYR A 445 6.62 22.10 -18.47
CA TYR A 445 6.43 23.19 -19.40
C TYR A 445 7.56 24.21 -19.29
N ASP A 446 7.85 24.87 -20.41
CA ASP A 446 8.52 26.17 -20.47
C ASP A 446 7.44 27.26 -20.61
N LYS A 447 7.66 28.43 -20.01
CA LYS A 447 6.68 29.53 -20.03
C LYS A 447 7.28 30.88 -20.41
N THR A 448 6.40 31.74 -20.91
CA THR A 448 6.58 33.21 -20.92
C THR A 448 5.37 33.80 -20.20
N ASP A 449 5.60 34.51 -19.09
CA ASP A 449 4.53 35.18 -18.35
C ASP A 449 3.92 36.34 -19.14
N ALA A 450 2.64 36.61 -18.92
CA ALA A 450 1.92 37.71 -19.55
C ALA A 450 2.34 39.06 -18.94
N SER A 451 2.12 40.19 -19.62
CA SER A 451 2.49 41.51 -19.09
C SER A 451 1.41 42.58 -19.27
N CYS A 452 1.36 43.54 -18.34
CA CYS A 452 0.45 44.70 -18.38
C CYS A 452 -1.05 44.35 -18.56
N GLY A 453 -1.48 43.16 -18.16
CA GLY A 453 -2.85 42.66 -18.35
C GLY A 453 -3.17 42.22 -19.79
N MET A 454 -2.17 42.16 -20.68
CA MET A 454 -2.33 41.69 -22.06
C MET A 454 -2.32 40.15 -22.13
N SER A 455 -2.90 39.62 -23.20
CA SER A 455 -2.85 38.19 -23.54
C SER A 455 -1.65 37.90 -24.43
N ASN A 456 -0.42 37.99 -23.88
CA ASN A 456 0.85 37.82 -24.60
C ASN A 456 1.78 36.75 -23.99
N GLY A 457 1.31 36.00 -23.00
CA GLY A 457 2.04 34.87 -22.43
C GLY A 457 2.04 33.64 -23.36
N SER A 458 2.91 32.67 -23.07
CA SER A 458 2.96 31.40 -23.79
C SER A 458 3.37 30.23 -22.90
N LEU A 459 2.99 29.02 -23.29
CA LEU A 459 3.36 27.75 -22.66
C LEU A 459 3.79 26.75 -23.73
N SER A 460 4.87 26.00 -23.48
CA SER A 460 5.36 24.92 -24.36
C SER A 460 5.65 23.66 -23.55
N LEU A 461 5.33 22.47 -24.06
CA LEU A 461 5.68 21.20 -23.41
C LEU A 461 7.20 20.94 -23.49
N THR A 462 7.84 20.60 -22.37
CA THR A 462 9.28 20.28 -22.34
C THR A 462 9.59 18.83 -22.64
N ASN A 463 8.69 17.91 -22.26
CA ASN A 463 8.86 16.47 -22.45
C ASN A 463 7.49 15.81 -22.66
N ALA A 464 7.24 15.37 -23.88
CA ALA A 464 5.97 14.81 -24.34
C ALA A 464 6.25 13.49 -25.08
N LEU A 465 5.74 12.39 -24.55
CA LEU A 465 5.97 11.04 -25.08
C LEU A 465 4.64 10.40 -25.51
N HIS A 466 4.69 9.69 -26.63
CA HIS A 466 3.55 8.98 -27.24
C HIS A 466 2.29 9.84 -27.45
N LEU A 467 2.43 11.15 -27.68
CA LEU A 467 1.31 12.06 -27.97
C LEU A 467 1.12 12.21 -29.48
N MET A 468 -0.11 11.99 -29.95
CA MET A 468 -0.57 12.28 -31.31
C MET A 468 -1.28 13.64 -31.41
N LYS A 469 -1.88 14.11 -30.31
CA LYS A 469 -2.55 15.41 -30.21
C LYS A 469 -2.30 16.02 -28.83
N VAL A 470 -2.22 17.35 -28.76
CA VAL A 470 -2.17 18.12 -27.51
C VAL A 470 -3.22 19.23 -27.55
N GLU A 471 -3.95 19.41 -26.46
CA GLU A 471 -4.92 20.49 -26.26
C GLU A 471 -4.64 21.19 -24.93
N TRP A 472 -4.77 22.52 -24.92
CA TRP A 472 -4.56 23.35 -23.74
C TRP A 472 -5.87 23.87 -23.20
N TYR A 473 -5.99 23.89 -21.88
CA TYR A 473 -7.18 24.30 -21.15
C TYR A 473 -6.83 25.27 -20.04
N ASN A 474 -7.74 26.20 -19.73
CA ASN A 474 -7.64 27.01 -18.52
C ASN A 474 -8.27 26.28 -17.31
N ARG A 475 -8.12 26.85 -16.10
CA ARG A 475 -8.69 26.31 -14.85
C ARG A 475 -10.22 26.07 -14.88
N LYS A 476 -10.98 26.74 -15.76
CA LYS A 476 -12.43 26.53 -15.91
C LYS A 476 -12.77 25.33 -16.80
N GLY A 477 -11.78 24.69 -17.42
CA GLY A 477 -11.99 23.63 -18.42
C GLY A 477 -12.33 24.16 -19.82
N GLU A 478 -12.16 25.46 -20.06
CA GLU A 478 -12.33 26.06 -21.39
C GLU A 478 -11.04 25.83 -22.20
N LYS A 479 -11.18 25.39 -23.46
CA LYS A 479 -10.05 25.12 -24.36
C LYS A 479 -9.47 26.44 -24.90
N VAL A 480 -8.16 26.62 -24.75
CA VAL A 480 -7.44 27.86 -25.11
C VAL A 480 -6.43 27.69 -26.26
N GLY A 481 -6.12 26.46 -26.66
CA GLY A 481 -5.18 26.20 -27.77
C GLY A 481 -4.95 24.71 -28.04
N GLU A 482 -4.12 24.42 -29.04
CA GLU A 482 -3.72 23.07 -29.46
C GLU A 482 -2.24 23.04 -29.85
N GLY A 483 -1.64 21.85 -29.83
CA GLY A 483 -0.23 21.61 -30.19
C GLY A 483 0.74 21.75 -29.00
N ASN A 484 2.02 21.47 -29.27
CA ASN A 484 3.07 21.43 -28.23
C ASN A 484 3.40 22.81 -27.64
N LYS A 485 2.95 23.89 -28.27
CA LYS A 485 3.07 25.28 -27.80
C LYS A 485 1.74 26.00 -27.99
N VAL A 486 1.34 26.77 -26.98
CA VAL A 486 0.22 27.71 -27.03
C VAL A 486 0.73 29.12 -26.71
N GLU A 487 0.23 30.11 -27.44
CA GLU A 487 0.64 31.53 -27.35
C GLU A 487 -0.57 32.43 -27.13
N ASN A 488 -0.32 33.71 -26.89
CA ASN A 488 -1.34 34.74 -26.64
C ASN A 488 -2.25 34.44 -25.44
N LEU A 489 -1.68 33.88 -24.37
CA LEU A 489 -2.38 33.59 -23.13
C LEU A 489 -2.35 34.79 -22.17
N PRO A 490 -3.48 35.13 -21.51
CA PRO A 490 -3.46 36.04 -20.36
C PRO A 490 -2.85 35.37 -19.12
N ALA A 491 -2.58 36.15 -18.07
CA ALA A 491 -2.23 35.62 -16.76
C ALA A 491 -3.36 34.71 -16.22
N GLY A 492 -3.00 33.57 -15.61
CA GLY A 492 -3.95 32.55 -15.18
C GLY A 492 -3.30 31.18 -14.96
N GLU A 493 -4.12 30.17 -14.69
CA GLU A 493 -3.70 28.78 -14.56
C GLU A 493 -4.20 27.93 -15.72
N TYR A 494 -3.30 27.11 -16.26
CA TYR A 494 -3.51 26.29 -17.45
C TYR A 494 -3.04 24.86 -17.22
N TYR A 495 -3.59 23.92 -17.97
CA TYR A 495 -3.14 22.54 -18.01
C TYR A 495 -3.21 22.00 -19.44
N ALA A 496 -2.41 20.97 -19.73
CA ALA A 496 -2.39 20.32 -21.04
C ALA A 496 -3.07 18.94 -20.95
N LYS A 497 -3.84 18.59 -21.98
CA LYS A 497 -4.27 17.22 -22.26
C LYS A 497 -3.53 16.69 -23.48
N GLY A 498 -2.80 15.60 -23.30
CA GLY A 498 -2.14 14.88 -24.39
C GLY A 498 -2.94 13.63 -24.76
N TYR A 499 -3.06 13.30 -26.04
CA TYR A 499 -3.88 12.19 -26.54
C TYR A 499 -3.09 11.24 -27.44
N ASN A 500 -3.42 9.95 -27.38
CA ASN A 500 -3.04 8.90 -28.31
C ASN A 500 -4.32 8.13 -28.68
N GLY A 501 -4.94 8.46 -29.82
CA GLY A 501 -6.29 8.04 -30.14
C GLY A 501 -7.28 8.46 -29.04
N LYS A 502 -7.95 7.47 -28.43
CA LYS A 502 -8.88 7.66 -27.29
C LYS A 502 -8.21 7.68 -25.92
N CYS A 503 -6.96 7.26 -25.84
CA CYS A 503 -6.17 7.39 -24.63
C CYS A 503 -5.76 8.84 -24.46
N TYR A 504 -5.80 9.36 -23.23
CA TYR A 504 -5.29 10.68 -22.93
C TYR A 504 -4.45 10.69 -21.66
N THR A 505 -3.90 11.85 -21.34
CA THR A 505 -3.19 12.13 -20.10
C THR A 505 -3.37 13.61 -19.79
N ILE A 506 -3.23 13.98 -18.52
CA ILE A 506 -3.27 15.37 -18.07
C ILE A 506 -1.91 15.71 -17.47
N SER A 507 -1.42 16.92 -17.72
CA SER A 507 -0.22 17.44 -17.09
C SER A 507 -0.26 17.31 -15.55
N PRO A 508 0.84 16.91 -14.87
CA PRO A 508 0.82 16.54 -13.45
C PRO A 508 0.31 17.61 -12.47
N TYR A 509 0.42 18.89 -12.83
CA TYR A 509 -0.07 20.04 -12.06
C TYR A 509 -0.28 21.24 -13.00
N ASN A 510 -1.10 22.22 -12.60
CA ASN A 510 -1.37 23.41 -13.41
C ASN A 510 -0.10 24.27 -13.60
N ALA A 511 0.08 24.81 -14.81
CA ALA A 511 1.06 25.85 -15.13
C ALA A 511 0.48 27.24 -14.83
N SER A 512 1.13 28.01 -13.95
CA SER A 512 0.74 29.39 -13.64
C SER A 512 1.49 30.40 -14.50
N LEU A 513 0.74 31.19 -15.27
CA LEU A 513 1.20 32.43 -15.89
C LEU A 513 0.84 33.62 -15.00
N PHE A 514 1.84 34.42 -14.63
CA PHE A 514 1.67 35.65 -13.86
C PHE A 514 1.45 36.85 -14.79
N ASN A 515 0.91 37.94 -14.23
CA ASN A 515 0.90 39.25 -14.88
C ASN A 515 2.13 40.04 -14.42
N ILE A 516 3.11 40.21 -15.29
CA ILE A 516 4.32 40.97 -14.99
C ILE A 516 4.06 42.46 -15.20
N GLU A 517 3.89 43.18 -14.10
CA GLU A 517 3.85 44.65 -14.05
C GLU A 517 4.70 45.18 -12.88
N PRO A 518 5.29 46.39 -12.98
CA PRO A 518 6.02 47.00 -11.88
C PRO A 518 5.10 47.33 -10.69
N VAL A 519 5.41 46.78 -9.50
CA VAL A 519 4.71 47.10 -8.25
C VAL A 519 5.62 47.97 -7.37
N PHE A 520 5.24 49.22 -7.14
CA PHE A 520 6.03 50.16 -6.34
C PHE A 520 5.88 49.91 -4.83
N VAL A 521 7.01 49.79 -4.13
CA VAL A 521 7.06 49.64 -2.67
C VAL A 521 7.54 50.95 -2.05
N THR A 522 6.73 51.48 -1.13
CA THR A 522 6.86 52.86 -0.63
C THR A 522 7.13 52.93 0.88
N THR A 523 7.20 51.78 1.55
CA THR A 523 7.38 51.66 3.01
C THR A 523 8.67 52.28 3.52
N ASN A 524 9.74 52.23 2.71
CA ASN A 524 11.04 52.80 3.02
C ASN A 524 11.29 54.17 2.36
N LYS A 525 10.26 54.79 1.75
CA LYS A 525 10.36 56.07 1.04
C LYS A 525 10.82 57.17 2.01
N LYS A 526 12.00 57.74 1.76
CA LYS A 526 12.54 58.90 2.47
C LYS A 526 12.56 60.09 1.51
N ILE A 527 11.94 61.19 1.93
CA ILE A 527 11.94 62.46 1.21
C ILE A 527 12.82 63.42 2.01
N GLN A 528 13.82 64.00 1.34
CA GLN A 528 14.61 65.10 1.85
C GLN A 528 14.21 66.36 1.08
N GLN A 529 13.73 67.36 1.82
CA GLN A 529 13.42 68.66 1.24
C GLN A 529 14.72 69.42 0.90
N PRO A 530 14.79 70.13 -0.24
CA PRO A 530 15.86 71.08 -0.52
C PRO A 530 15.86 72.24 0.48
N GLY A 531 17.01 72.89 0.66
CA GLY A 531 17.16 73.99 1.62
C GLY A 531 18.06 75.11 1.12
N CYS A 532 17.83 76.33 1.62
CA CYS A 532 18.59 77.54 1.31
C CYS A 532 18.75 77.81 -0.20
N GLY A 533 17.72 77.49 -0.99
CA GLY A 533 17.69 77.70 -2.45
C GLY A 533 18.54 76.72 -3.26
N LYS A 534 19.09 75.67 -2.64
CA LYS A 534 20.01 74.72 -3.28
C LYS A 534 19.26 73.50 -3.84
N LYS A 535 19.80 72.91 -4.90
CA LYS A 535 19.34 71.62 -5.45
C LYS A 535 19.90 70.44 -4.63
N ASN A 536 19.52 70.34 -3.36
CA ASN A 536 19.96 69.29 -2.43
C ASN A 536 18.82 68.40 -1.89
N GLY A 537 17.62 68.50 -2.47
CA GLY A 537 16.52 67.60 -2.17
C GLY A 537 16.78 66.19 -2.74
N SER A 538 16.17 65.17 -2.14
CA SER A 538 16.25 63.79 -2.63
C SER A 538 15.00 62.96 -2.31
N ILE A 539 14.76 61.93 -3.13
CA ILE A 539 13.71 60.92 -2.94
C ILE A 539 14.41 59.56 -2.99
N LYS A 540 14.49 58.90 -1.84
CA LYS A 540 15.28 57.68 -1.59
C LYS A 540 14.44 56.55 -1.02
N GLY A 541 14.97 55.33 -1.05
CA GLY A 541 14.31 54.16 -0.47
C GLY A 541 12.98 53.77 -1.16
N LEU A 542 12.68 54.34 -2.32
CA LEU A 542 11.72 53.79 -3.26
C LEU A 542 12.38 52.64 -4.02
N TYR A 543 11.66 51.53 -4.11
CA TYR A 543 12.00 50.43 -4.99
C TYR A 543 10.71 49.85 -5.58
N PHE A 544 10.86 49.04 -6.62
CA PHE A 544 9.74 48.31 -7.22
C PHE A 544 10.08 46.84 -7.25
N ASN A 545 9.06 46.01 -7.08
CA ASN A 545 9.16 44.57 -7.26
C ASN A 545 8.72 44.22 -8.69
N LEU A 546 9.47 43.32 -9.32
CA LEU A 546 9.09 42.63 -10.54
C LEU A 546 9.19 41.14 -10.26
N PHE A 547 8.06 40.44 -10.38
CA PHE A 547 8.06 38.99 -10.32
C PHE A 547 8.66 38.44 -11.63
N GLY A 548 9.70 37.61 -11.55
CA GLY A 548 10.23 36.86 -12.70
C GLY A 548 11.06 37.63 -13.74
N GLY A 549 11.49 38.89 -13.50
CA GLY A 549 12.33 39.61 -14.46
C GLY A 549 12.88 40.95 -13.98
N GLY A 550 13.82 41.53 -14.74
CA GLY A 550 14.36 42.87 -14.51
C GLY A 550 13.60 43.98 -15.24
N ALA A 551 13.76 45.23 -14.81
CA ALA A 551 13.29 46.38 -15.56
C ALA A 551 14.18 46.60 -16.80
N ALA A 552 13.58 47.02 -17.92
CA ALA A 552 14.33 47.44 -19.10
C ALA A 552 14.80 48.89 -19.00
N SER A 553 14.00 49.75 -18.37
CA SER A 553 14.41 51.12 -18.06
C SER A 553 13.61 51.71 -16.88
N THR A 554 14.21 52.70 -16.24
CA THR A 554 13.61 53.55 -15.20
C THR A 554 13.94 55.00 -15.51
N LYS A 555 13.01 55.92 -15.25
CA LYS A 555 13.27 57.36 -15.36
C LYS A 555 12.39 58.18 -14.41
N TRP A 556 12.92 59.29 -13.93
CA TRP A 556 12.15 60.33 -13.26
C TRP A 556 11.84 61.45 -14.25
N VAL A 557 10.60 61.92 -14.25
CA VAL A 557 10.17 63.12 -14.97
C VAL A 557 9.70 64.20 -14.00
N ASP A 558 9.84 65.47 -14.37
CA ASP A 558 9.28 66.59 -13.62
C ASP A 558 7.81 66.89 -14.02
N GLU A 559 7.27 68.00 -13.52
CA GLU A 559 5.92 68.48 -13.82
C GLU A 559 5.68 68.91 -15.27
N ASN A 560 6.75 69.19 -16.03
CA ASN A 560 6.69 69.48 -17.47
C ASN A 560 6.86 68.20 -18.33
N GLY A 561 7.14 67.06 -17.69
CA GLY A 561 7.42 65.79 -18.35
C GLY A 561 8.87 65.62 -18.82
N GLU A 562 9.76 66.56 -18.50
CA GLU A 562 11.19 66.46 -18.84
C GLU A 562 11.88 65.42 -17.96
N THR A 563 12.82 64.66 -18.53
CA THR A 563 13.50 63.57 -17.82
C THR A 563 14.65 64.12 -16.97
N VAL A 564 14.47 64.14 -15.65
CA VAL A 564 15.45 64.67 -14.67
C VAL A 564 16.44 63.61 -14.15
N SER A 565 16.13 62.32 -14.32
CA SER A 565 17.04 61.21 -14.03
C SER A 565 16.65 59.97 -14.83
N ALA A 566 17.62 59.16 -15.26
CA ALA A 566 17.40 57.91 -15.99
C ALA A 566 18.30 56.79 -15.44
N GLY A 567 17.82 55.56 -15.49
CA GLY A 567 18.52 54.36 -14.99
C GLY A 567 18.55 54.19 -13.48
N ASN A 568 18.15 55.21 -12.70
CA ASN A 568 18.16 55.19 -11.24
C ASN A 568 16.75 55.29 -10.66
N VAL A 569 16.49 54.54 -9.58
CA VAL A 569 15.22 54.56 -8.85
C VAL A 569 15.21 55.65 -7.77
N GLU A 570 16.37 55.97 -7.20
CA GLU A 570 16.52 57.15 -6.32
C GLU A 570 16.71 58.43 -7.14
N LEU A 571 16.12 59.52 -6.67
CA LEU A 571 16.30 60.86 -7.22
C LEU A 571 17.13 61.69 -6.23
N ASN A 572 18.20 62.31 -6.70
CA ASN A 572 19.17 63.02 -5.87
C ASN A 572 19.46 64.41 -6.44
N ASN A 573 19.81 65.36 -5.57
CA ASN A 573 20.24 66.72 -5.92
C ASN A 573 19.22 67.47 -6.79
N VAL A 574 17.95 67.42 -6.40
CA VAL A 574 16.84 68.13 -7.05
C VAL A 574 16.40 69.35 -6.25
N GLY A 575 15.80 70.32 -6.94
CA GLY A 575 15.24 71.52 -6.34
C GLY A 575 13.78 71.32 -5.87
N PRO A 576 13.12 72.38 -5.38
CA PRO A 576 11.68 72.34 -5.16
C PRO A 576 10.95 72.16 -6.50
N GLY A 577 9.86 71.38 -6.49
CA GLY A 577 9.16 70.95 -7.70
C GLY A 577 8.48 69.59 -7.52
N SER A 578 7.77 69.12 -8.55
CA SER A 578 7.01 67.87 -8.51
C SER A 578 7.62 66.79 -9.44
N TYR A 579 7.88 65.59 -8.92
CA TYR A 579 8.61 64.53 -9.64
C TYR A 579 7.85 63.20 -9.69
N THR A 580 7.81 62.55 -10.86
CA THR A 580 7.14 61.26 -11.09
C THR A 580 8.12 60.21 -11.59
N LEU A 581 8.17 59.04 -10.94
CA LEU A 581 8.94 57.88 -11.38
C LEU A 581 8.16 57.11 -12.45
N ILE A 582 8.84 56.66 -13.49
CA ILE A 582 8.32 55.81 -14.57
C ILE A 582 9.24 54.60 -14.70
N VAL A 583 8.65 53.40 -14.75
CA VAL A 583 9.37 52.11 -14.88
C VAL A 583 8.78 51.33 -16.05
N THR A 584 9.66 50.81 -16.91
CA THR A 584 9.29 50.00 -18.08
C THR A 584 9.99 48.63 -18.02
N THR A 585 9.22 47.55 -18.23
CA THR A 585 9.74 46.17 -18.24
C THR A 585 10.35 45.77 -19.60
N GLY A 586 11.06 44.64 -19.65
CA GLY A 586 11.53 44.03 -20.92
C GLY A 586 10.43 43.65 -21.91
N SER A 587 9.17 43.65 -21.49
CA SER A 587 7.98 43.41 -22.32
C SER A 587 7.22 44.71 -22.65
N ASN A 588 7.91 45.86 -22.61
CA ASN A 588 7.40 47.21 -22.87
C ASN A 588 6.22 47.67 -21.98
N CYS A 589 5.95 46.98 -20.88
CA CYS A 589 4.93 47.38 -19.90
C CYS A 589 5.43 48.56 -19.07
N THR A 590 4.74 49.71 -19.12
CA THR A 590 5.14 50.94 -18.42
C THR A 590 4.13 51.31 -17.32
N LYS A 591 4.63 51.60 -16.11
CA LYS A 591 3.85 52.14 -14.97
C LYS A 591 4.56 53.34 -14.36
N SER A 592 3.81 54.21 -13.70
CA SER A 592 4.33 55.40 -13.02
C SER A 592 3.92 55.48 -11.54
N TYR A 593 4.70 56.22 -10.76
CA TYR A 593 4.45 56.50 -9.34
C TYR A 593 4.86 57.94 -9.01
N GLY A 594 3.91 58.73 -8.53
CA GLY A 594 4.05 60.17 -8.28
C GLY A 594 2.80 60.95 -8.74
N PRO A 595 2.86 62.28 -8.80
CA PRO A 595 4.03 63.11 -8.47
C PRO A 595 4.32 63.18 -6.96
N ILE A 596 5.60 63.40 -6.62
CA ILE A 596 6.10 63.70 -5.27
C ILE A 596 6.62 65.13 -5.28
N LYS A 597 6.12 65.97 -4.37
CA LYS A 597 6.43 67.40 -4.31
C LYS A 597 7.53 67.72 -3.28
N LEU A 598 8.47 68.60 -3.65
CA LEU A 598 9.54 69.12 -2.79
C LEU A 598 9.45 70.66 -2.60
N GLU A 599 9.83 71.17 -1.43
CA GLU A 599 9.71 72.58 -0.97
C GLU A 599 10.98 73.04 -0.18
N ASN A 600 11.17 74.34 0.13
CA ASN A 600 12.47 74.94 0.55
C ASN A 600 12.51 75.62 1.95
N THR A 601 13.66 75.62 2.68
CA THR A 601 13.82 76.06 4.12
C THR A 601 15.08 76.94 4.46
N GLU A 602 15.16 77.60 5.66
CA GLU A 602 16.17 78.61 6.17
C GLU A 602 16.62 78.40 7.67
N GLY A 603 17.70 79.03 8.26
CA GLY A 603 18.39 78.62 9.54
C GLY A 603 18.92 79.67 10.62
N PRO A 604 19.84 79.32 11.60
CA PRO A 604 19.99 79.92 12.99
C PRO A 604 21.29 80.74 13.39
N ASN A 605 21.38 81.23 14.66
CA ASN A 605 22.41 82.16 15.26
C ASN A 605 22.67 82.01 16.82
N ILE A 606 23.80 82.49 17.40
CA ILE A 606 24.24 82.34 18.84
C ILE A 606 24.83 83.63 19.49
N ASP A 607 24.56 83.91 20.79
CA ASP A 607 25.21 84.93 21.66
C ASP A 607 25.87 84.28 22.92
N ARG A 608 27.00 84.83 23.38
CA ARG A 608 27.94 84.23 24.36
C ARG A 608 28.33 85.16 25.53
N THR A 609 27.66 86.28 25.73
CA THR A 609 28.11 87.37 26.62
C THR A 609 28.04 87.12 28.14
N SER A 610 27.41 86.04 28.63
CA SER A 610 26.99 85.91 30.06
C SER A 610 27.38 84.60 30.80
N ILE A 611 28.54 84.01 30.51
CA ILE A 611 28.86 82.60 30.88
C ILE A 611 29.49 82.37 32.30
N MET A 612 29.24 81.20 32.92
CA MET A 612 29.72 80.74 34.24
C MET A 612 30.18 79.26 34.23
N ILE A 613 31.07 78.82 35.15
CA ILE A 613 31.64 77.45 35.19
C ILE A 613 31.76 76.86 36.63
N LYS A 614 31.50 75.53 36.81
CA LYS A 614 31.51 74.76 38.08
C LYS A 614 32.37 73.48 37.99
N LYS A 615 33.06 73.09 39.09
CA LYS A 615 33.86 71.83 39.25
C LYS A 615 33.00 70.59 39.61
N ALA A 616 33.54 69.38 39.40
CA ALA A 616 32.89 68.08 39.63
C ALA A 616 33.51 67.28 40.82
N ASN A 617 32.91 66.14 41.18
CA ASN A 617 33.25 65.23 42.28
C ASN A 617 33.33 63.75 41.79
N CYS A 618 34.26 62.97 42.34
CA CYS A 618 34.69 61.59 42.02
C CYS A 618 34.55 61.08 40.59
N ASP A 619 35.10 61.82 39.64
CA ASP A 619 35.01 61.54 38.20
C ASP A 619 33.56 61.34 37.73
N ASN A 620 32.59 61.80 38.54
CA ASN A 620 31.20 61.91 38.18
C ASN A 620 31.02 63.14 37.30
N SER A 621 29.86 63.12 36.66
CA SER A 621 29.37 64.13 35.76
C SER A 621 28.55 65.16 36.55
N ASP A 622 29.21 66.07 37.28
CA ASP A 622 28.52 67.12 38.06
C ASP A 622 29.18 68.52 38.03
N GLY A 623 30.24 68.73 37.24
CA GLY A 623 30.69 70.07 36.84
C GLY A 623 29.75 70.69 35.81
N ALA A 624 29.88 72.00 35.53
CA ALA A 624 28.97 72.67 34.58
C ALA A 624 29.58 73.89 33.88
N ILE A 625 29.00 74.27 32.73
CA ILE A 625 29.14 75.55 32.02
C ILE A 625 27.73 76.05 31.69
N SER A 626 27.39 77.30 32.01
CA SER A 626 26.04 77.85 31.76
C SER A 626 26.03 79.34 31.40
N GLY A 627 24.97 79.82 30.75
CA GLY A 627 24.73 81.25 30.46
C GLY A 627 24.92 81.69 29.01
N ILE A 628 24.71 80.79 28.04
CA ILE A 628 24.72 81.06 26.59
C ILE A 628 23.27 81.28 26.10
N THR A 629 23.06 82.00 24.99
CA THR A 629 21.73 82.09 24.32
C THR A 629 21.85 81.91 22.80
N ALA A 630 20.75 81.52 22.13
CA ALA A 630 20.71 81.33 20.68
C ALA A 630 19.30 81.59 20.11
N THR A 631 19.22 81.87 18.80
CA THR A 631 17.97 82.16 18.07
C THR A 631 17.97 81.49 16.69
N GLY A 632 16.80 81.11 16.17
CA GLY A 632 16.64 80.40 14.90
C GLY A 632 15.20 79.99 14.66
N LEU A 633 14.94 79.15 13.65
CA LEU A 633 13.63 78.51 13.51
C LEU A 633 13.37 77.56 14.69
N ASN A 634 12.10 77.18 14.85
CA ASN A 634 11.64 76.36 15.97
C ASN A 634 12.54 75.13 16.21
N ASN A 635 12.71 74.78 17.50
CA ASN A 635 13.42 73.57 17.93
C ASN A 635 14.95 73.59 17.70
N LEU A 636 15.61 74.64 18.19
CA LEU A 636 17.08 74.75 18.27
C LEU A 636 17.69 73.54 19.00
N GLN A 637 18.63 72.88 18.32
CA GLN A 637 19.45 71.79 18.83
C GLN A 637 20.85 72.32 19.17
N TYR A 638 21.30 72.02 20.38
CA TYR A 638 22.63 72.34 20.89
C TYR A 638 23.46 71.05 20.85
N THR A 639 24.78 71.15 20.69
CA THR A 639 25.69 70.01 20.81
C THR A 639 27.02 70.45 21.40
N TRP A 640 27.24 70.12 22.66
CA TRP A 640 28.54 70.27 23.33
C TRP A 640 29.47 69.11 22.95
N LYS A 641 30.74 69.40 22.66
CA LYS A 641 31.78 68.39 22.38
C LYS A 641 33.03 68.58 23.24
N ASP A 642 33.77 67.52 23.53
CA ASP A 642 35.07 67.59 24.24
C ASP A 642 36.26 67.91 23.31
N GLU A 643 37.47 68.07 23.87
CA GLU A 643 38.72 68.24 23.10
C GLU A 643 39.08 67.08 22.14
N LYS A 644 38.41 65.93 22.25
CA LYS A 644 38.53 64.78 21.33
C LYS A 644 37.36 64.72 20.34
N ASN A 645 36.53 65.76 20.30
CA ASN A 645 35.36 65.92 19.45
C ASN A 645 34.19 64.94 19.74
N ASN A 646 34.18 64.28 20.91
CA ASN A 646 33.06 63.46 21.36
C ASN A 646 31.91 64.35 21.84
N ILE A 647 30.66 63.99 21.54
CA ILE A 647 29.48 64.73 22.00
C ILE A 647 29.20 64.43 23.48
N ILE A 648 28.93 65.48 24.27
CA ILE A 648 28.82 65.44 25.74
C ILE A 648 27.43 65.88 26.24
N SER A 649 26.78 66.83 25.58
CA SER A 649 25.42 67.30 25.93
C SER A 649 24.72 67.86 24.70
N HIS A 650 23.39 67.79 24.65
CA HIS A 650 22.56 68.45 23.65
C HIS A 650 21.72 69.63 24.22
N ASN A 651 22.01 70.03 25.46
CA ASN A 651 21.38 71.17 26.10
C ASN A 651 22.18 72.46 25.84
N LEU A 652 21.51 73.61 25.91
CA LEU A 652 22.12 74.94 25.80
C LEU A 652 23.25 75.13 26.82
N ASP A 653 22.98 74.84 28.09
CA ASP A 653 23.98 74.77 29.16
C ASP A 653 24.56 73.35 29.28
N LEU A 654 25.89 73.24 29.46
CA LEU A 654 26.56 71.98 29.74
C LEU A 654 26.52 71.72 31.25
N THR A 655 25.48 71.05 31.74
CA THR A 655 25.43 70.58 33.13
C THR A 655 25.79 69.11 33.23
N GLY A 656 26.60 68.74 34.23
CA GLY A 656 27.01 67.35 34.45
C GLY A 656 28.21 66.93 33.61
N ALA A 657 29.18 67.82 33.41
CA ALA A 657 30.44 67.48 32.79
C ALA A 657 31.45 66.95 33.81
N LYS A 658 32.32 66.04 33.36
CA LYS A 658 33.49 65.59 34.12
C LYS A 658 34.59 66.66 34.05
N ALA A 659 35.70 66.42 34.76
CA ALA A 659 36.92 67.20 34.56
C ALA A 659 37.39 67.11 33.09
N GLY A 660 37.66 68.25 32.44
CA GLY A 660 38.03 68.32 31.02
C GLY A 660 37.54 69.59 30.30
N LYS A 661 37.83 69.67 28.99
CA LYS A 661 37.58 70.85 28.13
C LYS A 661 36.57 70.62 27.00
N TYR A 662 35.76 71.64 26.68
CA TYR A 662 34.53 71.52 25.86
C TYR A 662 34.22 72.72 24.92
N ILE A 663 33.57 72.49 23.76
CA ILE A 663 33.02 73.48 22.77
C ILE A 663 31.51 73.28 22.55
N LEU A 664 30.78 74.28 22.01
CA LEU A 664 29.35 74.19 21.66
C LEU A 664 29.10 74.36 20.15
N GLU A 665 28.10 73.65 19.63
CA GLU A 665 27.51 73.74 18.29
C GLU A 665 26.01 74.03 18.40
N VAL A 666 25.43 74.81 17.47
CA VAL A 666 23.99 75.06 17.40
C VAL A 666 23.45 74.94 15.97
N LYS A 667 22.28 74.33 15.88
CA LYS A 667 21.54 73.98 14.67
C LYS A 667 20.04 74.14 14.94
N ASP A 668 19.21 74.33 13.91
CA ASP A 668 17.75 74.25 14.00
C ASP A 668 17.21 73.23 12.97
N GLU A 669 15.91 73.22 12.69
CA GLU A 669 15.31 72.31 11.70
C GLU A 669 15.69 72.63 10.23
N SER A 670 16.56 73.62 10.02
CA SER A 670 17.24 73.86 8.74
C SER A 670 18.41 72.90 8.51
N ALA A 671 18.91 72.88 7.27
CA ALA A 671 20.12 72.15 6.92
C ALA A 671 21.43 72.91 7.21
N CYS A 672 21.49 73.77 8.25
CA CYS A 672 22.63 74.68 8.56
C CYS A 672 23.06 74.64 10.04
N GLU A 673 24.35 74.86 10.33
CA GLU A 673 24.97 74.73 11.67
C GLU A 673 26.07 75.79 11.95
N ILE A 674 26.29 76.16 13.23
CA ILE A 674 27.28 77.16 13.72
C ILE A 674 28.00 76.63 14.99
N LEU A 675 29.28 77.00 15.21
CA LEU A 675 30.17 76.48 16.28
C LEU A 675 30.83 77.57 17.16
N THR A 676 31.26 77.22 18.39
CA THR A 676 31.96 78.09 19.37
C THR A 676 33.39 77.65 19.75
N ASN A 677 34.10 78.47 20.53
CA ASN A 677 35.42 78.17 21.15
C ASN A 677 35.28 77.40 22.52
N THR A 678 36.41 77.01 23.15
CA THR A 678 36.54 76.07 24.31
C THR A 678 36.41 76.64 25.75
N PHE A 679 36.17 75.75 26.76
CA PHE A 679 35.98 75.99 28.23
C PHE A 679 36.42 74.75 29.12
N ASP A 680 36.58 74.77 30.49
CA ASP A 680 37.35 73.74 31.34
C ASP A 680 36.83 73.39 32.83
N ILE A 681 37.06 72.18 33.45
CA ILE A 681 36.43 71.58 34.73
C ILE A 681 37.32 70.53 35.61
N ALA A 682 36.98 70.10 36.89
CA ALA A 682 37.76 69.22 37.91
C ALA A 682 36.99 68.07 38.77
N SER A 683 37.53 67.30 39.81
CA SER A 683 37.02 65.97 40.43
C SER A 683 37.44 65.44 41.93
N GLU A 684 36.72 64.49 42.66
CA GLU A 684 37.05 63.71 44.00
C GLU A 684 36.04 62.60 44.71
N ASN A 685 36.38 61.29 45.12
CA ASN A 685 35.73 60.21 46.10
C ASN A 685 34.70 58.96 45.82
N ASN A 686 34.96 57.65 46.19
CA ASN A 686 34.36 56.34 45.63
C ASN A 686 33.79 55.13 46.58
N ILE A 687 33.25 53.94 46.06
CA ILE A 687 32.57 52.71 46.72
C ILE A 687 32.78 51.26 46.06
N GLU A 688 32.61 50.09 46.77
CA GLU A 688 32.77 48.66 46.27
C GLU A 688 31.74 47.52 46.73
N ILE A 689 31.65 46.34 46.02
CA ILE A 689 30.73 45.17 46.21
C ILE A 689 31.46 43.78 46.12
N ASP A 690 31.12 42.75 46.92
CA ASP A 690 31.65 41.36 46.88
C ASP A 690 30.53 40.27 46.85
N GLU A 691 30.63 39.32 45.91
CA GLU A 691 29.59 38.33 45.58
C GLU A 691 29.98 36.86 45.87
N MET A 692 31.19 36.59 46.40
CA MET A 692 31.81 35.25 46.37
C MET A 692 31.08 34.14 47.17
N LEU A 693 30.15 34.48 48.07
CA LEU A 693 29.46 33.54 48.97
C LEU A 693 27.94 33.40 48.71
N ALA A 694 27.46 33.85 47.54
CA ALA A 694 26.03 33.83 47.23
C ALA A 694 25.46 32.41 47.00
N LEU A 695 24.29 32.14 47.59
CA LEU A 695 23.53 30.89 47.48
C LEU A 695 22.13 31.17 46.89
N SER A 696 21.56 30.19 46.17
CA SER A 696 20.20 30.28 45.63
C SER A 696 19.36 29.02 45.87
N SER A 697 18.05 29.18 46.07
CA SER A 697 17.09 28.08 46.27
C SER A 697 16.08 27.99 45.12
N LYS A 698 15.63 26.78 44.80
CA LYS A 698 14.70 26.51 43.68
C LYS A 698 13.24 26.74 44.07
N THR A 699 12.43 27.10 43.08
CA THR A 699 10.96 27.19 43.19
C THR A 699 10.28 25.83 43.03
N THR A 700 9.07 25.69 43.58
CA THR A 700 8.24 24.47 43.42
C THR A 700 6.88 24.79 42.79
N CYS A 701 6.57 24.11 41.70
CA CYS A 701 5.23 24.03 41.10
C CYS A 701 4.60 25.40 40.78
N GLY A 702 5.34 26.22 40.05
CA GLY A 702 4.94 27.57 39.62
C GLY A 702 4.89 28.63 40.73
N LYS A 703 5.17 28.28 42.00
CA LYS A 703 5.05 29.21 43.14
C LYS A 703 6.29 30.08 43.29
N ALA A 704 6.09 31.32 43.74
CA ALA A 704 7.15 32.29 44.02
C ALA A 704 7.79 32.05 45.40
N ASN A 705 8.50 30.93 45.58
CA ASN A 705 9.11 30.55 46.86
C ASN A 705 10.64 30.42 46.84
N GLY A 706 11.33 30.85 45.77
CA GLY A 706 12.79 30.85 45.68
C GLY A 706 13.46 32.00 46.44
N SER A 707 14.79 31.94 46.59
CA SER A 707 15.59 32.94 47.32
C SER A 707 17.04 33.05 46.84
N ILE A 708 17.69 34.19 47.11
CA ILE A 708 19.14 34.45 46.99
C ILE A 708 19.66 35.08 48.30
N THR A 709 20.76 34.55 48.86
CA THR A 709 21.36 35.00 50.14
C THR A 709 22.90 34.98 50.07
N GLY A 710 23.60 35.70 50.97
CA GLY A 710 25.07 35.53 51.18
C GLY A 710 26.05 36.58 50.59
N ILE A 711 25.57 37.73 50.10
CA ILE A 711 26.39 38.79 49.48
C ILE A 711 27.01 39.74 50.54
N LYS A 712 28.18 40.37 50.26
CA LYS A 712 28.88 41.34 51.14
C LYS A 712 29.20 42.66 50.43
N ILE A 713 29.29 43.76 51.18
CA ILE A 713 29.41 45.13 50.63
C ILE A 713 30.42 45.96 51.43
N ASN A 714 31.30 46.72 50.75
CA ASN A 714 32.28 47.62 51.37
C ASN A 714 31.96 49.09 51.01
N GLY A 715 31.27 49.77 51.92
CA GLY A 715 30.80 51.15 51.78
C GLY A 715 29.37 51.29 52.33
N ASN A 716 28.98 52.49 52.77
CA ASN A 716 27.62 52.73 53.26
C ASN A 716 26.66 52.96 52.09
N GLY A 717 25.54 52.23 52.06
CA GLY A 717 24.49 52.40 51.05
C GLY A 717 23.21 51.60 51.31
N THR A 718 22.21 51.84 50.47
CA THR A 718 20.87 51.22 50.50
C THR A 718 20.70 50.20 49.37
N PHE A 719 19.87 49.18 49.58
CA PHE A 719 19.78 48.00 48.71
C PHE A 719 18.48 47.93 47.89
N LYS A 720 18.57 47.52 46.62
CA LYS A 720 17.40 47.15 45.79
C LYS A 720 17.73 45.96 44.89
N TRP A 721 16.86 44.96 44.87
CA TRP A 721 16.90 43.85 43.92
C TRP A 721 16.01 44.15 42.72
N LEU A 722 16.57 44.02 41.52
CA LEU A 722 15.88 44.22 40.24
C LEU A 722 15.71 42.87 39.52
N ASN A 723 14.54 42.65 38.91
CA ASN A 723 14.34 41.52 37.99
C ASN A 723 14.87 41.84 36.58
N GLU A 724 14.72 40.89 35.65
CA GLU A 724 15.14 41.04 34.25
C GLU A 724 14.52 42.24 33.52
N ASN A 725 13.30 42.64 33.90
CA ASN A 725 12.58 43.80 33.35
C ASN A 725 13.00 45.12 34.04
N GLY A 726 13.89 45.09 35.04
CA GLY A 726 14.31 46.25 35.81
C GLY A 726 13.38 46.65 36.96
N GLU A 727 12.39 45.82 37.30
CA GLU A 727 11.41 46.10 38.37
C GLU A 727 11.97 45.72 39.75
N VAL A 728 11.67 46.51 40.78
CA VAL A 728 12.15 46.26 42.15
C VAL A 728 11.36 45.12 42.79
N VAL A 729 12.02 44.00 43.05
CA VAL A 729 11.44 42.78 43.67
C VAL A 729 11.89 42.56 45.12
N GLY A 730 12.78 43.40 45.65
CA GLY A 730 13.22 43.36 47.05
C GLY A 730 14.10 44.55 47.42
N THR A 731 14.25 44.83 48.71
CA THR A 731 14.99 46.01 49.24
C THR A 731 15.95 45.66 50.38
N GLY A 732 16.09 44.38 50.71
CA GLY A 732 17.13 43.87 51.61
C GLY A 732 18.39 43.42 50.86
N ILE A 733 19.44 43.08 51.60
CA ILE A 733 20.63 42.44 51.04
C ILE A 733 20.35 41.01 50.54
N GLU A 734 19.32 40.36 51.10
CA GLU A 734 18.79 39.06 50.67
C GLU A 734 17.48 39.21 49.89
N LEU A 735 17.22 38.29 48.94
CA LEU A 735 15.97 38.19 48.18
C LEU A 735 15.25 36.88 48.51
N LYS A 736 13.96 36.90 48.83
CA LYS A 736 13.17 35.73 49.25
C LYS A 736 11.75 35.80 48.69
N GLN A 737 11.10 34.64 48.52
CA GLN A 737 9.74 34.50 47.99
C GLN A 737 9.57 35.09 46.57
N VAL A 738 10.46 34.70 45.66
CA VAL A 738 10.43 35.13 44.25
C VAL A 738 10.23 33.96 43.28
N PRO A 739 9.62 34.19 42.09
CA PRO A 739 9.45 33.16 41.06
C PRO A 739 10.78 32.82 40.37
N LYS A 740 10.77 31.77 39.54
CA LYS A 740 11.88 31.46 38.64
C LYS A 740 12.17 32.66 37.73
N GLY A 741 13.45 33.02 37.57
CA GLY A 741 13.83 34.26 36.91
C GLY A 741 15.26 34.69 37.18
N ARG A 742 15.65 35.83 36.60
CA ARG A 742 16.98 36.44 36.71
C ARG A 742 16.92 37.75 37.50
N TYR A 743 17.88 37.96 38.40
CA TYR A 743 17.87 39.06 39.38
C TYR A 743 19.26 39.71 39.56
N LYS A 744 19.30 41.01 39.86
CA LYS A 744 20.52 41.80 40.18
C LYS A 744 20.32 42.64 41.44
N LEU A 745 21.38 42.87 42.21
CA LEU A 745 21.40 43.77 43.37
C LEU A 745 22.01 45.14 42.99
N MET A 746 21.38 46.20 43.47
CA MET A 746 21.83 47.60 43.38
C MET A 746 22.15 48.13 44.78
N VAL A 747 23.25 48.88 44.91
CA VAL A 747 23.68 49.52 46.16
C VAL A 747 23.95 51.00 45.95
N THR A 748 23.18 51.86 46.64
CA THR A 748 23.26 53.33 46.53
C THR A 748 23.77 53.94 47.83
N GLY A 749 24.99 54.47 47.82
CA GLY A 749 25.57 55.25 48.91
C GLY A 749 25.29 56.76 48.80
N PRO A 750 25.79 57.58 49.75
CA PRO A 750 25.48 59.02 49.80
C PRO A 750 25.91 59.81 48.55
N TYR A 751 26.93 59.34 47.83
CA TYR A 751 27.56 60.07 46.71
C TYR A 751 27.73 59.25 45.42
N CYS A 752 27.43 57.94 45.40
CA CYS A 752 27.44 57.11 44.18
C CYS A 752 26.66 55.78 44.33
N THR A 753 26.42 55.06 43.22
CA THR A 753 25.68 53.78 43.16
C THR A 753 26.45 52.71 42.36
N LYS A 754 26.42 51.45 42.81
CA LYS A 754 26.96 50.27 42.09
C LYS A 754 25.91 49.16 41.91
N MET A 755 26.19 48.24 40.98
CA MET A 755 25.38 47.07 40.61
C MET A 755 26.18 45.78 40.73
N SER A 756 25.51 44.66 41.02
CA SER A 756 26.05 43.29 41.03
C SER A 756 25.99 42.59 39.66
N SER A 757 26.53 41.38 39.59
CA SER A 757 26.25 40.40 38.53
C SER A 757 24.83 39.80 38.63
N VAL A 758 24.49 38.86 37.73
CA VAL A 758 23.14 38.28 37.57
C VAL A 758 23.02 36.92 38.26
N PHE A 759 22.04 36.79 39.15
CA PHE A 759 21.66 35.54 39.80
C PHE A 759 20.44 34.92 39.11
N THR A 760 20.34 33.59 39.06
CA THR A 760 19.24 32.86 38.40
C THR A 760 18.59 31.84 39.34
N ILE A 761 17.27 31.89 39.46
CA ILE A 761 16.46 30.93 40.22
C ILE A 761 15.74 29.98 39.26
N SER A 762 15.87 28.67 39.49
CA SER A 762 15.26 27.60 38.69
C SER A 762 14.12 26.89 39.44
N GLU A 763 13.44 25.96 38.76
CA GLU A 763 12.30 25.19 39.30
C GLU A 763 12.69 23.72 39.56
N ALA A 764 12.05 23.08 40.53
CA ALA A 764 12.23 21.66 40.82
C ALA A 764 11.50 20.76 39.80
N SER A 765 12.10 19.63 39.42
CA SER A 765 11.55 18.67 38.46
C SER A 765 10.47 17.78 39.08
N THR A 766 9.36 17.56 38.36
CA THR A 766 8.27 16.67 38.75
C THR A 766 8.68 15.18 38.72
N LYS A 767 8.07 14.36 39.60
CA LYS A 767 8.25 12.89 39.61
C LYS A 767 7.59 12.26 38.38
N ASN A 768 8.34 11.45 37.63
CA ASN A 768 7.80 10.70 36.49
C ASN A 768 7.18 9.38 36.96
N TYR A 769 5.91 9.14 36.62
CA TYR A 769 5.20 7.91 36.95
C TYR A 769 5.24 6.94 35.77
N ILE A 770 5.75 5.73 35.99
CA ILE A 770 5.69 4.62 35.03
C ILE A 770 4.35 3.92 35.18
N SER A 771 3.62 3.75 34.07
CA SER A 771 2.35 3.01 34.04
C SER A 771 2.19 2.18 32.77
N GLU A 772 1.37 1.14 32.85
CA GLU A 772 0.84 0.44 31.68
C GLU A 772 -0.56 0.96 31.37
N LYS A 773 -0.84 1.26 30.09
CA LYS A 773 -2.16 1.71 29.64
C LYS A 773 -2.88 0.65 28.81
N LYS A 774 -4.18 0.45 29.09
CA LYS A 774 -5.13 -0.32 28.28
C LYS A 774 -6.25 0.61 27.84
N VAL A 775 -6.41 0.78 26.53
CA VAL A 775 -7.48 1.56 25.92
C VAL A 775 -8.34 0.63 25.10
N ARG A 776 -9.66 0.72 25.26
CA ARG A 776 -10.67 0.03 24.46
C ARG A 776 -11.53 1.08 23.78
N ASN A 777 -11.55 1.09 22.46
CA ASN A 777 -12.34 2.02 21.66
C ASN A 777 -13.85 1.77 21.81
N ALA A 778 -14.65 2.76 21.43
CA ALA A 778 -16.09 2.63 21.30
C ALA A 778 -16.45 1.83 20.03
N THR A 779 -17.49 1.01 20.07
CA THR A 779 -17.89 0.13 18.95
C THR A 779 -19.37 0.23 18.63
N CYS A 780 -19.74 -0.04 17.39
CA CYS A 780 -21.11 0.04 16.87
C CYS A 780 -21.81 1.41 17.15
N ASN A 781 -21.04 2.51 17.21
CA ASN A 781 -21.49 3.84 17.65
C ASN A 781 -22.10 3.91 19.08
N GLN A 782 -21.74 2.99 19.96
CA GLN A 782 -22.17 2.97 21.37
C GLN A 782 -21.12 3.60 22.31
N LYS A 783 -21.55 4.08 23.48
CA LYS A 783 -20.64 4.57 24.53
C LYS A 783 -20.12 3.41 25.40
N ASN A 784 -19.37 2.49 24.81
CA ASN A 784 -18.87 1.26 25.46
C ASN A 784 -17.33 1.19 25.58
N GLY A 785 -16.61 2.26 25.20
CA GLY A 785 -15.16 2.36 25.35
C GLY A 785 -14.70 2.51 26.81
N SER A 786 -13.42 2.27 27.05
CA SER A 786 -12.81 2.39 28.38
C SER A 786 -11.30 2.65 28.33
N ILE A 787 -10.78 3.36 29.33
CA ILE A 787 -9.35 3.56 29.56
C ILE A 787 -9.01 3.03 30.96
N SER A 788 -7.96 2.23 31.09
CA SER A 788 -7.46 1.70 32.36
C SER A 788 -5.95 1.87 32.43
N ILE A 789 -5.48 2.51 33.50
CA ILE A 789 -4.07 2.82 33.76
C ILE A 789 -3.62 2.04 34.99
N ASN A 790 -2.53 1.30 34.85
CA ASN A 790 -1.92 0.56 35.95
C ASN A 790 -0.59 1.23 36.32
N PHE A 791 -0.58 2.00 37.40
CA PHE A 791 0.62 2.68 37.89
C PHE A 791 1.52 1.73 38.68
N GLY A 792 2.81 1.70 38.39
CA GLY A 792 3.77 0.88 39.15
C GLY A 792 3.96 1.39 40.59
N GLU A 793 3.87 2.70 40.78
CA GLU A 793 3.77 3.38 42.07
C GLU A 793 2.57 4.34 42.00
N ALA A 794 1.63 4.25 42.94
CA ALA A 794 0.39 5.02 42.85
C ALA A 794 0.63 6.54 43.07
N PRO A 795 0.17 7.43 42.17
CA PRO A 795 0.17 8.87 42.44
C PRO A 795 -0.83 9.22 43.56
N LYS A 796 -0.68 10.40 44.15
CA LYS A 796 -1.45 10.83 45.33
C LYS A 796 -2.94 10.97 45.03
N SER A 797 -3.28 11.42 43.84
CA SER A 797 -4.64 11.41 43.30
C SER A 797 -4.63 11.41 41.77
N LEU A 798 -5.78 11.06 41.19
CA LEU A 798 -6.05 11.00 39.76
C LEU A 798 -7.28 11.84 39.46
N ARG A 799 -7.35 12.48 38.29
CA ARG A 799 -8.54 13.22 37.84
C ARG A 799 -8.70 13.16 36.32
N TRP A 800 -9.78 12.54 35.86
CA TRP A 800 -10.17 12.47 34.45
C TRP A 800 -11.10 13.62 34.07
N ILE A 801 -10.87 14.21 32.89
CA ILE A 801 -11.80 15.16 32.24
C ILE A 801 -11.99 14.81 30.76
N ASP A 802 -13.13 15.18 30.18
CA ASP A 802 -13.33 15.29 28.73
C ASP A 802 -12.74 16.61 28.26
N GLU A 803 -11.96 16.61 27.16
CA GLU A 803 -11.38 17.82 26.59
C GLU A 803 -12.44 18.86 26.20
N ASN A 804 -13.63 18.42 25.80
CA ASN A 804 -14.75 19.30 25.45
C ASN A 804 -15.48 19.87 26.68
N ASN A 805 -15.29 19.27 27.85
CA ASN A 805 -15.94 19.65 29.11
C ASN A 805 -14.92 19.72 30.27
N PRO A 806 -13.87 20.56 30.17
CA PRO A 806 -12.70 20.47 31.05
C PRO A 806 -12.99 20.85 32.51
N SER A 807 -14.12 21.51 32.78
CA SER A 807 -14.60 21.88 34.12
C SER A 807 -15.25 20.72 34.89
N VAL A 808 -15.52 19.57 34.23
CA VAL A 808 -16.23 18.43 34.84
C VAL A 808 -15.26 17.26 35.04
N THR A 809 -15.11 16.84 36.30
CA THR A 809 -14.38 15.60 36.62
C THR A 809 -15.26 14.39 36.32
N LEU A 810 -14.79 13.51 35.44
CA LEU A 810 -15.48 12.27 35.06
C LEU A 810 -15.23 11.12 36.05
N SER A 811 -13.99 11.01 36.55
CA SER A 811 -13.56 9.93 37.44
C SER A 811 -12.30 10.34 38.21
N LEU A 812 -12.15 9.82 39.42
CA LEU A 812 -10.91 9.88 40.24
C LEU A 812 -10.22 8.51 40.31
N SER A 813 -10.71 7.52 39.55
CA SER A 813 -10.17 6.17 39.49
C SER A 813 -9.10 6.04 38.41
N SER A 814 -8.24 5.02 38.53
CA SER A 814 -7.31 4.63 37.48
C SER A 814 -7.99 4.02 36.25
N THR A 815 -9.30 3.73 36.34
CA THR A 815 -10.13 3.26 35.23
C THR A 815 -11.31 4.19 34.97
N LEU A 816 -11.60 4.42 33.70
CA LEU A 816 -12.69 5.22 33.16
C LEU A 816 -13.43 4.38 32.11
N THR A 817 -14.76 4.28 32.20
CA THR A 817 -15.59 3.39 31.34
C THR A 817 -16.79 4.13 30.75
N ASN A 818 -17.55 3.45 29.89
CA ASN A 818 -18.74 3.98 29.19
C ASN A 818 -18.43 5.21 28.32
N LEU A 819 -17.28 5.17 27.63
CA LEU A 819 -16.78 6.25 26.80
C LEU A 819 -17.31 6.15 25.38
N GLY A 820 -17.66 7.30 24.80
CA GLY A 820 -17.87 7.45 23.37
C GLY A 820 -16.59 7.98 22.71
N ALA A 821 -16.63 8.23 21.41
CA ALA A 821 -15.49 8.86 20.73
C ALA A 821 -15.21 10.26 21.30
N GLY A 822 -13.94 10.57 21.52
CA GLY A 822 -13.49 11.82 22.15
C GLY A 822 -12.10 11.70 22.79
N ILE A 823 -11.59 12.82 23.28
CA ILE A 823 -10.28 12.93 23.93
C ILE A 823 -10.47 13.12 25.44
N TYR A 824 -9.93 12.19 26.21
CA TYR A 824 -10.02 12.16 27.67
C TYR A 824 -8.64 12.42 28.28
N LYS A 825 -8.54 13.43 29.15
CA LYS A 825 -7.27 13.86 29.76
C LYS A 825 -7.17 13.36 31.19
N LEU A 826 -6.05 12.75 31.54
CA LEU A 826 -5.74 12.34 32.91
C LEU A 826 -4.78 13.33 33.56
N TYR A 827 -5.19 13.89 34.69
CA TYR A 827 -4.33 14.65 35.58
C TYR A 827 -3.91 13.76 36.76
N ILE A 828 -2.65 13.89 37.17
CA ILE A 828 -2.08 13.23 38.34
C ILE A 828 -1.65 14.29 39.34
N THR A 829 -1.74 13.99 40.64
CA THR A 829 -1.12 14.83 41.69
C THR A 829 0.02 14.08 42.35
N ASP A 830 1.17 14.73 42.48
CA ASP A 830 2.36 14.17 43.16
C ASP A 830 2.33 14.35 44.69
N GLU A 831 3.35 13.84 45.37
CA GLU A 831 3.51 13.98 46.83
C GLU A 831 3.64 15.44 47.30
N ASN A 832 4.16 16.33 46.45
CA ASN A 832 4.29 17.77 46.70
C ASN A 832 2.97 18.54 46.55
N ASN A 833 1.86 17.86 46.21
CA ASN A 833 0.54 18.42 45.88
C ASN A 833 0.51 19.20 44.56
N CYS A 834 1.30 18.78 43.59
CA CYS A 834 1.38 19.42 42.28
C CYS A 834 0.60 18.60 41.27
N GLU A 835 -0.55 19.13 40.82
CA GLU A 835 -1.35 18.51 39.77
C GLU A 835 -0.77 18.86 38.39
N SER A 836 -0.53 17.84 37.56
CA SER A 836 -0.09 18.00 36.17
C SER A 836 -0.88 17.09 35.24
N LEU A 837 -0.98 17.49 33.97
CA LEU A 837 -1.48 16.61 32.91
C LEU A 837 -0.49 15.45 32.73
N TYR A 838 -0.96 14.22 32.90
CA TYR A 838 -0.16 13.02 32.70
C TYR A 838 -0.09 12.63 31.23
N ASP A 839 -1.25 12.43 30.61
CA ASP A 839 -1.39 12.03 29.21
C ASP A 839 -2.83 12.34 28.73
N ALA A 840 -3.01 12.37 27.41
CA ALA A 840 -4.31 12.51 26.75
C ALA A 840 -4.61 11.23 25.96
N TYR A 841 -5.82 10.71 26.11
CA TYR A 841 -6.23 9.41 25.58
C TYR A 841 -7.40 9.60 24.63
N GLU A 842 -7.18 9.27 23.36
CA GLU A 842 -8.22 9.24 22.36
C GLU A 842 -9.00 7.92 22.44
N ILE A 843 -10.32 8.01 22.46
CA ILE A 843 -11.24 6.92 22.15
C ILE A 843 -11.79 7.20 20.76
N THR A 844 -11.63 6.24 19.84
CA THR A 844 -12.29 6.31 18.52
C THR A 844 -13.61 5.54 18.53
N SER A 845 -14.49 5.80 17.56
CA SER A 845 -15.67 4.96 17.31
C SER A 845 -15.41 4.06 16.10
N ILE A 846 -15.47 2.75 16.32
CA ILE A 846 -15.47 1.76 15.24
C ILE A 846 -16.90 1.71 14.69
N LEU A 847 -17.06 2.15 13.44
CA LEU A 847 -18.31 2.08 12.68
C LEU A 847 -18.69 0.60 12.44
N PRO A 848 -19.99 0.27 12.43
CA PRO A 848 -20.44 -1.09 12.10
C PRO A 848 -20.05 -1.48 10.66
N PRO A 849 -20.01 -2.79 10.35
CA PRO A 849 -19.79 -3.29 8.98
C PRO A 849 -20.88 -2.80 8.03
N VAL A 850 -20.48 -2.48 6.80
CA VAL A 850 -21.34 -2.06 5.69
C VAL A 850 -21.12 -3.02 4.53
N ILE A 851 -22.19 -3.65 4.07
CA ILE A 851 -22.18 -4.52 2.89
C ILE A 851 -22.17 -3.64 1.64
N THR A 852 -21.17 -3.80 0.78
CA THR A 852 -21.00 -3.04 -0.46
C THR A 852 -21.20 -3.90 -1.69
N GLU A 853 -22.22 -3.56 -2.48
CA GLU A 853 -22.75 -4.36 -3.59
C GLU A 853 -22.19 -3.95 -4.97
N ARG A 854 -21.15 -3.12 -5.01
CA ARG A 854 -20.63 -2.49 -6.26
C ARG A 854 -20.14 -3.47 -7.33
N ALA A 855 -19.84 -4.71 -6.95
CA ALA A 855 -19.33 -5.75 -7.84
C ALA A 855 -20.13 -7.06 -7.72
N ILE A 856 -21.37 -7.01 -7.20
CA ILE A 856 -22.17 -8.21 -6.98
C ILE A 856 -22.55 -8.86 -8.32
N THR A 857 -22.32 -10.17 -8.42
CA THR A 857 -22.77 -10.98 -9.57
C THR A 857 -23.73 -12.04 -9.07
N ILE A 858 -24.90 -12.13 -9.72
CA ILE A 858 -25.94 -13.11 -9.44
C ILE A 858 -26.07 -14.01 -10.67
N GLU A 859 -25.69 -15.27 -10.53
CA GLU A 859 -25.83 -16.30 -11.56
C GLU A 859 -27.15 -17.04 -11.38
N THR A 860 -27.84 -17.32 -12.50
CA THR A 860 -29.12 -18.03 -12.55
C THR A 860 -29.00 -19.52 -12.23
N ASP A 861 -30.07 -20.09 -11.67
CA ASP A 861 -30.21 -21.53 -11.48
C ASP A 861 -30.65 -22.19 -12.80
N LYS A 862 -29.73 -22.91 -13.44
CA LYS A 862 -29.95 -23.52 -14.75
C LYS A 862 -30.71 -24.83 -14.61
N CYS A 863 -31.86 -24.90 -15.28
CA CYS A 863 -32.73 -26.07 -15.30
C CYS A 863 -33.24 -26.52 -13.90
N GLY A 864 -33.20 -25.66 -12.88
CA GLY A 864 -33.68 -25.99 -11.53
C GLY A 864 -32.79 -27.00 -10.79
N LEU A 865 -31.48 -27.00 -11.08
CA LEU A 865 -30.52 -27.98 -10.58
C LEU A 865 -29.72 -27.48 -9.36
N GLY A 866 -29.96 -26.24 -8.93
CA GLY A 866 -29.20 -25.58 -7.88
C GLY A 866 -27.87 -25.02 -8.39
N THR A 867 -27.79 -24.51 -9.62
CA THR A 867 -26.51 -23.96 -10.17
C THR A 867 -26.33 -22.47 -9.93
N GLY A 868 -27.28 -21.81 -9.26
CA GLY A 868 -27.22 -20.36 -9.03
C GLY A 868 -26.14 -19.99 -8.03
N SER A 869 -25.69 -18.73 -8.09
CA SER A 869 -24.72 -18.21 -7.14
C SER A 869 -24.85 -16.70 -6.93
N ILE A 870 -24.34 -16.21 -5.80
CA ILE A 870 -24.19 -14.79 -5.48
C ILE A 870 -22.75 -14.57 -5.03
N LYS A 871 -21.99 -13.83 -5.82
CA LYS A 871 -20.55 -13.58 -5.65
C LYS A 871 -20.26 -12.07 -5.69
N GLY A 872 -19.03 -11.67 -5.39
CA GLY A 872 -18.60 -10.26 -5.51
C GLY A 872 -19.09 -9.33 -4.38
N ILE A 873 -19.63 -9.90 -3.29
CA ILE A 873 -19.95 -9.12 -2.09
C ILE A 873 -18.65 -8.69 -1.40
N SER A 874 -18.58 -7.41 -1.06
CA SER A 874 -17.50 -6.82 -0.26
C SER A 874 -18.05 -6.23 1.03
N ILE A 875 -17.24 -6.18 2.08
CA ILE A 875 -17.59 -5.57 3.37
C ILE A 875 -16.61 -4.42 3.63
N SER A 876 -17.12 -3.27 4.07
CA SER A 876 -16.34 -2.09 4.43
C SER A 876 -16.77 -1.57 5.80
N GLY A 877 -15.82 -1.10 6.63
CA GLY A 877 -16.09 -0.80 8.04
C GLY A 877 -16.33 -2.07 8.89
N GLY A 878 -16.51 -1.90 10.20
CA GLY A 878 -16.51 -3.00 11.18
C GLY A 878 -15.11 -3.48 11.56
N SER A 879 -15.05 -4.39 12.53
CA SER A 879 -13.84 -5.09 12.99
C SER A 879 -13.75 -6.51 12.45
N LEU A 880 -12.61 -6.93 11.91
CA LEU A 880 -12.38 -8.33 11.54
C LEU A 880 -12.27 -9.25 12.78
N PRO A 881 -12.61 -10.54 12.67
CA PRO A 881 -13.13 -11.25 11.49
C PRO A 881 -14.64 -11.04 11.28
N TYR A 882 -15.10 -11.14 10.04
CA TYR A 882 -16.53 -11.18 9.71
C TYR A 882 -17.05 -12.62 9.68
N ASN A 883 -18.14 -12.87 10.39
CA ASN A 883 -18.95 -14.08 10.28
C ASN A 883 -20.10 -13.83 9.29
N TYR A 884 -20.18 -14.66 8.25
CA TYR A 884 -21.21 -14.59 7.21
C TYR A 884 -22.29 -15.64 7.50
N THR A 885 -23.55 -15.29 7.30
CA THR A 885 -24.68 -16.22 7.40
C THR A 885 -25.69 -15.89 6.31
N TRP A 886 -25.80 -16.79 5.33
CA TRP A 886 -26.79 -16.73 4.28
C TRP A 886 -28.09 -17.38 4.73
N LEU A 887 -29.18 -16.64 4.59
CA LEU A 887 -30.53 -17.02 4.96
C LEU A 887 -31.41 -17.08 3.70
N ASP A 888 -32.25 -18.09 3.58
CA ASP A 888 -33.33 -18.13 2.59
C ASP A 888 -34.57 -17.34 3.04
N GLN A 889 -35.62 -17.34 2.22
CA GLN A 889 -36.88 -16.65 2.49
C GLN A 889 -37.59 -17.08 3.80
N ASP A 890 -37.31 -18.30 4.28
CA ASP A 890 -37.87 -18.88 5.49
C ASP A 890 -36.94 -18.68 6.71
N ASN A 891 -35.89 -17.86 6.56
CA ASN A 891 -34.81 -17.60 7.52
C ASN A 891 -34.00 -18.85 7.92
N LYS A 892 -33.95 -19.87 7.05
CA LYS A 892 -33.10 -21.04 7.27
C LYS A 892 -31.68 -20.74 6.75
N ILE A 893 -30.67 -21.16 7.52
CA ILE A 893 -29.26 -21.01 7.13
C ILE A 893 -28.95 -21.95 5.96
N VAL A 894 -28.48 -21.38 4.85
CA VAL A 894 -28.09 -22.11 3.63
C VAL A 894 -26.57 -22.11 3.37
N SER A 895 -25.83 -21.13 3.89
CA SER A 895 -24.36 -21.05 3.81
C SER A 895 -23.80 -20.16 4.92
N ASN A 896 -22.55 -20.37 5.31
CA ASN A 896 -21.78 -19.46 6.18
C ASN A 896 -20.49 -18.94 5.51
N LYS A 897 -20.44 -18.99 4.17
CA LYS A 897 -19.33 -18.47 3.35
C LYS A 897 -19.62 -17.03 2.91
N PRO A 898 -18.59 -16.23 2.50
CA PRO A 898 -18.80 -14.90 1.94
C PRO A 898 -19.71 -14.88 0.71
N SER A 899 -19.51 -15.84 -0.21
CA SER A 899 -20.37 -16.07 -1.38
C SER A 899 -21.40 -17.16 -1.12
N LEU A 900 -22.53 -17.09 -1.82
CA LEU A 900 -23.50 -18.19 -1.93
C LEU A 900 -23.25 -18.93 -3.24
N GLU A 901 -23.10 -20.25 -3.19
CA GLU A 901 -22.82 -21.10 -4.36
C GLU A 901 -23.70 -22.35 -4.31
N ASN A 902 -24.00 -22.91 -5.48
CA ASN A 902 -24.87 -24.08 -5.65
C ASN A 902 -26.29 -23.86 -5.05
N ALA A 903 -26.85 -22.68 -5.30
CA ALA A 903 -28.16 -22.27 -4.82
C ALA A 903 -29.25 -22.51 -5.87
N PHE A 904 -30.42 -22.96 -5.40
CA PHE A 904 -31.63 -23.03 -6.20
C PHE A 904 -32.18 -21.63 -6.48
N ALA A 905 -33.08 -21.52 -7.46
CA ALA A 905 -33.86 -20.30 -7.63
C ALA A 905 -34.67 -19.98 -6.36
N GLY A 906 -34.60 -18.73 -5.91
CA GLY A 906 -35.12 -18.33 -4.61
C GLY A 906 -34.66 -16.94 -4.18
N LYS A 907 -35.09 -16.54 -2.98
CA LYS A 907 -34.72 -15.27 -2.34
C LYS A 907 -33.77 -15.53 -1.18
N TYR A 908 -32.70 -14.74 -1.12
CA TYR A 908 -31.61 -14.89 -0.16
C TYR A 908 -31.22 -13.55 0.46
N ARG A 909 -30.83 -13.57 1.73
CA ARG A 909 -30.25 -12.43 2.45
C ARG A 909 -28.95 -12.87 3.11
N LEU A 910 -27.94 -12.01 3.05
CA LEU A 910 -26.71 -12.15 3.81
C LEU A 910 -26.81 -11.37 5.12
N LYS A 911 -26.53 -12.06 6.23
CA LYS A 911 -26.23 -11.46 7.53
C LYS A 911 -24.72 -11.48 7.75
N VAL A 912 -24.16 -10.38 8.24
CA VAL A 912 -22.74 -10.26 8.58
C VAL A 912 -22.60 -9.75 10.02
N VAL A 913 -21.78 -10.43 10.81
CA VAL A 913 -21.46 -10.06 12.18
C VAL A 913 -19.94 -9.89 12.31
N ASP A 914 -19.50 -8.76 12.84
CA ASP A 914 -18.08 -8.43 12.98
C ASP A 914 -17.46 -8.93 14.31
N GLY A 915 -16.14 -8.77 14.46
CA GLY A 915 -15.37 -9.22 15.63
C GLY A 915 -15.76 -8.53 16.95
N GLU A 916 -16.34 -7.33 16.89
CA GLU A 916 -16.90 -6.60 18.04
C GLU A 916 -18.41 -6.88 18.23
N LYS A 917 -18.96 -7.81 17.44
CA LYS A 917 -20.37 -8.26 17.43
C LYS A 917 -21.37 -7.22 16.91
N CYS A 918 -20.92 -6.25 16.12
CA CYS A 918 -21.82 -5.40 15.34
C CYS A 918 -22.45 -6.24 14.20
N GLU A 919 -23.77 -6.16 14.04
CA GLU A 919 -24.53 -6.91 13.03
C GLU A 919 -25.07 -6.00 11.92
N VAL A 920 -24.95 -6.45 10.67
CA VAL A 920 -25.58 -5.85 9.48
C VAL A 920 -26.25 -6.93 8.64
N ASN A 921 -27.31 -6.55 7.94
CA ASN A 921 -28.05 -7.42 7.02
C ASN A 921 -28.09 -6.78 5.63
N SER A 922 -28.02 -7.59 4.57
CA SER A 922 -28.12 -7.13 3.19
C SER A 922 -29.57 -6.89 2.77
N GLU A 923 -29.71 -6.27 1.60
CA GLU A 923 -30.94 -6.37 0.82
C GLU A 923 -31.22 -7.83 0.38
N ILE A 924 -32.44 -8.07 -0.12
CA ILE A 924 -32.84 -9.40 -0.58
C ILE A 924 -32.39 -9.61 -2.04
N TYR A 925 -31.46 -10.53 -2.23
CA TYR A 925 -31.05 -10.99 -3.55
C TYR A 925 -32.01 -12.07 -4.07
N THR A 926 -32.25 -12.10 -5.38
CA THR A 926 -33.13 -13.09 -6.02
C THR A 926 -32.37 -13.84 -7.11
N ILE A 927 -32.25 -15.15 -6.96
CA ILE A 927 -31.76 -16.06 -8.00
C ILE A 927 -32.97 -16.51 -8.82
N ASN A 928 -32.94 -16.27 -10.13
CA ASN A 928 -33.99 -16.72 -11.05
C ASN A 928 -33.63 -18.09 -11.65
N THR A 929 -34.64 -18.89 -11.98
CA THR A 929 -34.44 -20.09 -12.81
C THR A 929 -34.27 -19.69 -14.28
N GLU A 930 -33.33 -20.32 -14.98
CA GLU A 930 -33.13 -20.16 -16.42
C GLU A 930 -33.21 -21.52 -17.12
N THR A 931 -33.97 -21.60 -18.21
CA THR A 931 -34.05 -22.80 -19.05
C THR A 931 -32.92 -22.80 -20.09
N ALA A 932 -31.98 -23.73 -19.96
CA ALA A 932 -30.95 -23.93 -20.98
C ALA A 932 -31.48 -24.75 -22.17
N MET A 933 -31.03 -24.42 -23.38
CA MET A 933 -31.31 -25.22 -24.58
C MET A 933 -30.47 -26.49 -24.56
N LEU A 934 -31.11 -27.65 -24.34
CA LEU A 934 -30.43 -28.95 -24.38
C LEU A 934 -30.25 -29.43 -25.82
N GLU A 935 -29.09 -30.05 -26.08
CA GLU A 935 -28.80 -30.72 -27.35
C GLU A 935 -29.72 -31.93 -27.54
N ALA A 936 -30.22 -32.12 -28.77
CA ALA A 936 -31.12 -33.23 -29.08
C ALA A 936 -30.37 -34.57 -29.08
N PRO A 937 -31.00 -35.67 -28.64
CA PRO A 937 -30.36 -36.98 -28.65
C PRO A 937 -30.21 -37.51 -30.08
N GLU A 938 -29.10 -38.21 -30.36
CA GLU A 938 -29.00 -39.00 -31.60
C GLU A 938 -29.74 -40.33 -31.43
N VAL A 939 -30.57 -40.70 -32.40
CA VAL A 939 -31.29 -41.98 -32.42
C VAL A 939 -31.31 -42.50 -33.86
N LEU A 940 -30.96 -43.77 -34.06
CA LEU A 940 -30.97 -44.42 -35.38
C LEU A 940 -32.31 -45.12 -35.67
N PRO A 941 -32.72 -45.23 -36.94
CA PRO A 941 -33.86 -46.07 -37.34
C PRO A 941 -33.67 -47.54 -36.92
N VAL A 942 -34.78 -48.23 -36.65
CA VAL A 942 -34.82 -49.61 -36.18
C VAL A 942 -35.54 -50.50 -37.21
N GLN A 943 -35.02 -51.68 -37.50
CA GLN A 943 -35.65 -52.64 -38.42
C GLN A 943 -35.87 -53.99 -37.73
N ILE A 944 -37.04 -54.60 -37.91
CA ILE A 944 -37.43 -55.90 -37.35
C ILE A 944 -37.96 -56.85 -38.44
N CYS A 945 -37.79 -58.16 -38.25
CA CYS A 945 -38.10 -59.17 -39.29
C CYS A 945 -39.57 -59.61 -39.35
N ALA A 946 -40.38 -59.20 -38.37
CA ALA A 946 -41.81 -59.51 -38.24
C ALA A 946 -42.42 -58.57 -37.17
N PRO A 947 -43.76 -58.41 -37.12
CA PRO A 947 -44.44 -57.69 -36.04
C PRO A 947 -44.01 -58.18 -34.64
N GLY A 948 -43.69 -57.26 -33.72
CA GLY A 948 -43.23 -57.61 -32.38
C GLY A 948 -42.48 -56.50 -31.63
N ASN A 949 -41.61 -56.88 -30.69
CA ASN A 949 -40.84 -55.95 -29.86
C ASN A 949 -39.72 -55.26 -30.68
N ALA A 950 -39.78 -53.94 -30.79
CA ALA A 950 -38.65 -53.11 -31.21
C ALA A 950 -37.94 -52.49 -30.00
N ILE A 951 -36.62 -52.29 -30.12
CA ILE A 951 -35.78 -51.64 -29.10
C ILE A 951 -35.21 -50.36 -29.71
N ILE A 952 -35.52 -49.22 -29.11
CA ILE A 952 -34.93 -47.92 -29.48
C ILE A 952 -33.84 -47.59 -28.47
N ILE A 953 -32.65 -47.24 -28.98
CA ILE A 953 -31.46 -46.91 -28.19
C ILE A 953 -31.01 -45.49 -28.56
N PRO A 954 -31.31 -44.48 -27.73
CA PRO A 954 -30.70 -43.15 -27.86
C PRO A 954 -29.21 -43.17 -27.51
N ALA A 955 -28.41 -42.36 -28.21
CA ALA A 955 -27.01 -42.17 -27.89
C ALA A 955 -26.83 -41.50 -26.52
N GLN A 956 -25.87 -41.98 -25.74
CA GLN A 956 -25.76 -41.67 -24.32
C GLN A 956 -25.15 -40.28 -24.06
N GLN A 957 -25.95 -39.36 -23.52
CA GLN A 957 -25.48 -38.13 -22.87
C GLN A 957 -25.27 -38.37 -21.36
N LYS A 958 -24.47 -37.52 -20.70
CA LYS A 958 -23.82 -37.85 -19.41
C LYS A 958 -24.74 -37.94 -18.19
N GLU A 959 -25.80 -37.12 -18.09
CA GLU A 959 -26.69 -37.05 -16.91
C GLU A 959 -28.10 -36.59 -17.30
N GLY A 960 -29.11 -37.47 -17.28
CA GLY A 960 -30.49 -37.10 -17.63
C GLY A 960 -31.42 -38.29 -17.86
N LYS A 961 -32.58 -38.03 -18.48
CA LYS A 961 -33.51 -39.05 -18.97
C LYS A 961 -33.90 -38.80 -20.42
N PHE A 962 -34.18 -39.85 -21.17
CA PHE A 962 -34.84 -39.78 -22.46
C PHE A 962 -36.36 -39.92 -22.29
N LEU A 963 -37.11 -39.22 -23.14
CA LEU A 963 -38.58 -39.26 -23.21
C LEU A 963 -38.98 -39.70 -24.62
N LEU A 964 -39.84 -40.71 -24.74
CA LEU A 964 -40.41 -41.20 -26.00
C LEU A 964 -41.84 -40.69 -26.15
N TYR A 965 -42.19 -40.15 -27.31
CA TYR A 965 -43.50 -39.58 -27.64
C TYR A 965 -44.11 -40.24 -28.88
N GLN A 966 -45.44 -40.28 -28.93
CA GLN A 966 -46.19 -40.80 -30.09
C GLN A 966 -46.12 -39.87 -31.30
N THR A 967 -46.03 -38.55 -31.06
CA THR A 967 -45.95 -37.49 -32.06
C THR A 967 -45.10 -36.33 -31.53
N GLU A 968 -44.60 -35.46 -32.41
CA GLU A 968 -43.82 -34.27 -32.03
C GLU A 968 -44.54 -33.37 -31.01
N THR A 969 -45.87 -33.23 -31.16
CA THR A 969 -46.73 -32.35 -30.36
C THR A 969 -47.41 -33.02 -29.17
N SER A 970 -47.09 -34.28 -28.87
CA SER A 970 -47.68 -35.00 -27.73
C SER A 970 -47.40 -34.28 -26.40
N SER A 971 -48.44 -34.06 -25.59
CA SER A 971 -48.33 -33.34 -24.31
C SER A 971 -47.75 -34.17 -23.16
N GLN A 972 -47.68 -35.50 -23.32
CA GLN A 972 -47.12 -36.45 -22.36
C GLN A 972 -46.30 -37.52 -23.09
N PRO A 973 -45.19 -38.01 -22.51
CA PRO A 973 -44.41 -39.10 -23.09
C PRO A 973 -45.11 -40.45 -22.92
N LEU A 974 -44.95 -41.33 -23.91
CA LEU A 974 -45.31 -42.75 -23.85
C LEU A 974 -44.46 -43.51 -22.82
N ALA A 975 -43.18 -43.14 -22.72
CA ALA A 975 -42.22 -43.77 -21.83
C ALA A 975 -41.08 -42.81 -21.46
N SER A 976 -40.46 -43.04 -20.30
CA SER A 976 -39.22 -42.39 -19.87
C SER A 976 -38.20 -43.45 -19.47
N THR A 977 -36.94 -43.27 -19.86
CA THR A 977 -35.84 -44.21 -19.61
C THR A 977 -34.52 -43.47 -19.46
N THR A 978 -33.50 -44.10 -18.88
CA THR A 978 -32.11 -43.60 -18.87
C THR A 978 -31.23 -44.28 -19.92
N ASN A 979 -31.74 -45.31 -20.62
CA ASN A 979 -30.93 -46.12 -21.53
C ASN A 979 -31.70 -46.56 -22.79
N ILE A 980 -32.71 -47.43 -22.66
CA ILE A 980 -33.42 -48.01 -23.82
C ILE A 980 -34.94 -47.96 -23.65
N PHE A 981 -35.65 -47.83 -24.77
CA PHE A 981 -37.09 -48.05 -24.86
C PHE A 981 -37.38 -49.42 -25.46
N ARG A 982 -38.44 -50.08 -24.99
CA ARG A 982 -39.00 -51.31 -25.57
C ARG A 982 -40.45 -51.04 -25.91
N ILE A 983 -40.83 -51.26 -27.16
CA ILE A 983 -42.16 -50.97 -27.69
C ILE A 983 -42.63 -52.12 -28.58
N GLN A 984 -43.94 -52.36 -28.61
CA GLN A 984 -44.57 -53.32 -29.54
C GLN A 984 -44.95 -52.58 -30.82
N VAL A 985 -44.62 -53.16 -31.97
CA VAL A 985 -44.81 -52.56 -33.29
C VAL A 985 -45.41 -53.59 -34.25
N ASP A 986 -46.56 -53.26 -34.83
CA ASP A 986 -47.33 -54.10 -35.76
C ASP A 986 -47.03 -53.81 -37.25
N LYS A 987 -46.58 -52.58 -37.55
CA LYS A 987 -46.29 -52.05 -38.88
C LYS A 987 -45.31 -50.88 -38.79
N ASN A 988 -44.84 -50.38 -39.93
CA ASN A 988 -43.93 -49.23 -39.96
C ASN A 988 -44.52 -48.01 -39.26
N VAL A 989 -43.76 -47.38 -38.36
CA VAL A 989 -44.20 -46.28 -37.49
C VAL A 989 -43.02 -45.37 -37.10
N THR A 990 -43.28 -44.08 -36.91
CA THR A 990 -42.29 -43.11 -36.42
C THR A 990 -42.70 -42.60 -35.04
N TYR A 991 -41.77 -42.64 -34.08
CA TYR A 991 -41.88 -42.04 -32.76
C TYR A 991 -40.95 -40.83 -32.65
N TYR A 992 -41.05 -40.08 -31.55
CA TYR A 992 -40.17 -38.93 -31.29
C TYR A 992 -39.46 -39.10 -29.94
N VAL A 993 -38.17 -38.78 -29.89
CA VAL A 993 -37.35 -38.83 -28.67
C VAL A 993 -36.85 -37.43 -28.31
N SER A 994 -36.90 -37.07 -27.03
CA SER A 994 -36.16 -35.94 -26.47
C SER A 994 -35.35 -36.37 -25.25
N TYR A 995 -34.51 -35.48 -24.77
CA TYR A 995 -33.66 -35.65 -23.61
C TYR A 995 -33.94 -34.55 -22.58
N THR A 996 -33.92 -34.87 -21.29
CA THR A 996 -34.25 -33.94 -20.22
C THR A 996 -33.26 -34.01 -19.05
N ILE A 997 -32.92 -32.83 -18.53
CA ILE A 997 -32.16 -32.62 -17.29
C ILE A 997 -32.90 -31.54 -16.48
N GLY A 998 -33.23 -31.84 -15.22
CA GLY A 998 -34.01 -30.93 -14.37
C GLY A 998 -35.37 -30.61 -14.99
N ILE A 999 -35.67 -29.31 -15.17
CA ILE A 999 -36.88 -28.84 -15.88
C ILE A 999 -36.69 -28.59 -17.39
N CYS A 1000 -35.48 -28.81 -17.93
CA CYS A 1000 -35.19 -28.56 -19.34
C CYS A 1000 -35.45 -29.81 -20.20
N GLU A 1001 -36.03 -29.65 -21.39
CA GLU A 1001 -36.23 -30.69 -22.41
C GLU A 1001 -35.56 -30.23 -23.72
N SER A 1002 -34.85 -31.14 -24.40
CA SER A 1002 -34.24 -30.90 -25.71
C SER A 1002 -35.30 -30.83 -26.82
N LYS A 1003 -34.90 -30.40 -28.02
CA LYS A 1003 -35.74 -30.60 -29.21
C LYS A 1003 -36.02 -32.10 -29.41
N ARG A 1004 -37.29 -32.41 -29.73
CA ARG A 1004 -37.76 -33.76 -30.10
C ARG A 1004 -37.29 -34.12 -31.51
N ILE A 1005 -36.77 -35.33 -31.69
CA ILE A 1005 -36.27 -35.86 -32.97
C ILE A 1005 -36.96 -37.18 -33.35
N PRO A 1006 -37.24 -37.42 -34.63
CA PRO A 1006 -37.97 -38.61 -35.07
C PRO A 1006 -37.07 -39.86 -35.11
N VAL A 1007 -37.68 -41.02 -34.82
CA VAL A 1007 -37.10 -42.36 -35.00
C VAL A 1007 -38.12 -43.28 -35.67
N THR A 1008 -37.75 -43.89 -36.80
CA THR A 1008 -38.62 -44.80 -37.56
C THR A 1008 -38.32 -46.26 -37.21
N VAL A 1009 -39.36 -47.07 -37.12
CA VAL A 1009 -39.30 -48.53 -36.97
C VAL A 1009 -39.92 -49.19 -38.21
N GLU A 1010 -39.23 -50.15 -38.83
CA GLU A 1010 -39.64 -50.84 -40.08
C GLU A 1010 -39.72 -52.37 -39.94
N VAL A 1011 -40.62 -53.02 -40.70
CA VAL A 1011 -40.88 -54.48 -40.67
C VAL A 1011 -40.64 -55.13 -42.05
N ALA A 1012 -39.90 -56.26 -42.13
CA ALA A 1012 -39.52 -56.90 -43.41
C ALA A 1012 -39.64 -58.45 -43.44
N GLU A 1013 -40.41 -59.02 -44.39
CA GLU A 1013 -40.80 -60.46 -44.44
C GLU A 1013 -40.32 -61.26 -45.68
N LYS A 1014 -39.98 -62.56 -45.51
CA LYS A 1014 -40.03 -63.68 -46.51
C LYS A 1014 -40.17 -65.05 -45.79
N ALA A 1015 -40.70 -66.09 -46.45
CA ALA A 1015 -41.08 -67.38 -45.82
C ALA A 1015 -40.39 -68.65 -46.41
N LEU A 1016 -40.25 -69.69 -45.58
CA LEU A 1016 -39.64 -71.00 -45.90
C LEU A 1016 -40.67 -72.08 -46.31
N LYS A 1017 -40.25 -73.07 -47.11
CA LYS A 1017 -41.07 -74.23 -47.53
C LYS A 1017 -40.57 -75.54 -46.91
N ILE A 1018 -41.32 -76.09 -45.95
CA ILE A 1018 -40.95 -77.29 -45.18
C ILE A 1018 -42.00 -78.40 -45.40
N ALA A 1019 -41.57 -79.59 -45.83
CA ALA A 1019 -42.43 -80.78 -45.90
C ALA A 1019 -42.45 -81.52 -44.54
N SER A 1020 -43.54 -82.20 -44.19
CA SER A 1020 -43.72 -82.87 -42.89
C SER A 1020 -43.48 -84.38 -42.90
N SER A 1021 -43.14 -84.98 -44.04
CA SER A 1021 -42.89 -86.43 -44.17
C SER A 1021 -42.00 -86.79 -45.37
N PHE A 1022 -41.35 -87.96 -45.31
CA PHE A 1022 -40.58 -88.55 -46.41
C PHE A 1022 -40.50 -90.08 -46.29
N THR A 1023 -40.18 -90.79 -47.39
CA THR A 1023 -40.27 -92.25 -47.53
C THR A 1023 -38.96 -92.87 -48.03
N PRO A 1024 -37.93 -93.06 -47.20
CA PRO A 1024 -36.66 -93.69 -47.58
C PRO A 1024 -36.79 -95.21 -47.73
N ASN A 1025 -37.45 -95.66 -48.80
CA ASN A 1025 -37.65 -97.07 -49.19
C ASN A 1025 -36.79 -97.50 -50.40
N ASN A 1026 -36.09 -96.54 -51.02
CA ASN A 1026 -35.22 -96.66 -52.19
C ASN A 1026 -35.95 -96.98 -53.51
N ASP A 1027 -37.18 -96.47 -53.67
CA ASP A 1027 -37.97 -96.56 -54.93
C ASP A 1027 -37.74 -95.40 -55.91
N GLY A 1028 -37.03 -94.34 -55.49
CA GLY A 1028 -36.72 -93.15 -56.27
C GLY A 1028 -37.57 -91.92 -55.93
N PHE A 1029 -38.62 -92.04 -55.10
CA PHE A 1029 -39.56 -90.97 -54.77
C PHE A 1029 -39.58 -90.65 -53.27
N ASN A 1030 -39.32 -89.38 -52.93
CA ASN A 1030 -39.28 -88.88 -51.55
C ASN A 1030 -38.32 -89.66 -50.61
N ASP A 1031 -37.28 -90.30 -51.18
CA ASP A 1031 -36.24 -91.01 -50.44
C ASP A 1031 -35.41 -90.12 -49.49
N THR A 1032 -35.47 -88.80 -49.71
CA THR A 1032 -34.75 -87.82 -48.90
C THR A 1032 -35.60 -86.59 -48.58
N TRP A 1033 -35.22 -85.90 -47.51
CA TRP A 1033 -35.89 -84.69 -47.03
C TRP A 1033 -34.96 -83.47 -47.06
N GLY A 1034 -35.50 -82.33 -47.48
CA GLY A 1034 -34.83 -81.03 -47.55
C GLY A 1034 -35.84 -79.89 -47.39
N ILE A 1035 -35.36 -78.65 -47.24
CA ILE A 1035 -36.20 -77.46 -47.00
C ILE A 1035 -35.86 -76.36 -48.01
N GLY A 1036 -36.87 -75.89 -48.75
CA GLY A 1036 -36.69 -74.84 -49.75
C GLY A 1036 -36.73 -73.43 -49.14
N GLY A 1037 -35.83 -72.56 -49.60
CA GLY A 1037 -35.73 -71.16 -49.16
C GLY A 1037 -34.63 -70.90 -48.12
N LEU A 1038 -33.98 -71.94 -47.58
CA LEU A 1038 -32.88 -71.80 -46.61
C LEU A 1038 -31.64 -71.10 -47.20
N GLU A 1039 -31.49 -71.12 -48.53
CA GLU A 1039 -30.44 -70.38 -49.25
C GLU A 1039 -30.47 -68.86 -49.00
N ASN A 1040 -31.60 -68.30 -48.53
CA ASN A 1040 -31.73 -66.90 -48.15
C ASN A 1040 -31.20 -66.59 -46.73
N TYR A 1041 -30.83 -67.62 -45.95
CA TYR A 1041 -30.43 -67.50 -44.54
C TYR A 1041 -29.07 -68.21 -44.31
N PRO A 1042 -27.95 -67.65 -44.80
CA PRO A 1042 -26.66 -68.34 -44.87
C PRO A 1042 -26.04 -68.76 -43.52
N GLU A 1043 -26.56 -68.25 -42.39
CA GLU A 1043 -26.12 -68.60 -41.04
C GLU A 1043 -27.13 -69.51 -40.30
N PHE A 1044 -28.10 -70.10 -41.01
CA PHE A 1044 -29.07 -70.97 -40.37
C PHE A 1044 -28.40 -72.21 -39.74
N THR A 1045 -29.06 -72.82 -38.76
CA THR A 1045 -28.70 -74.15 -38.29
C THR A 1045 -29.96 -75.00 -38.14
N LEU A 1046 -29.97 -76.16 -38.77
CA LEU A 1046 -31.02 -77.18 -38.66
C LEU A 1046 -30.52 -78.35 -37.80
N LYS A 1047 -31.37 -78.82 -36.88
CA LYS A 1047 -31.18 -80.05 -36.12
C LYS A 1047 -32.45 -80.90 -36.14
N ILE A 1048 -32.30 -82.22 -36.28
CA ILE A 1048 -33.41 -83.20 -36.28
C ILE A 1048 -33.20 -84.15 -35.10
N PHE A 1049 -34.26 -84.41 -34.34
CA PHE A 1049 -34.26 -85.18 -33.11
C PHE A 1049 -35.24 -86.35 -33.19
N ASN A 1050 -34.89 -87.48 -32.58
CA ASN A 1050 -35.83 -88.60 -32.41
C ASN A 1050 -36.86 -88.32 -31.30
N ARG A 1051 -37.84 -89.21 -31.12
CA ARG A 1051 -38.89 -89.09 -30.10
C ARG A 1051 -38.40 -88.99 -28.64
N MET A 1052 -37.13 -89.33 -28.37
CA MET A 1052 -36.50 -89.24 -27.05
C MET A 1052 -35.67 -87.95 -26.88
N GLY A 1053 -35.74 -87.02 -27.84
CA GLY A 1053 -34.99 -85.76 -27.82
C GLY A 1053 -33.51 -85.90 -28.18
N GLN A 1054 -33.05 -87.07 -28.65
CA GLN A 1054 -31.67 -87.25 -29.09
C GLN A 1054 -31.49 -86.72 -30.51
N ASN A 1055 -30.46 -85.91 -30.73
CA ASN A 1055 -30.11 -85.37 -32.04
C ASN A 1055 -29.64 -86.50 -32.97
N VAL A 1056 -30.33 -86.69 -34.10
CA VAL A 1056 -29.99 -87.70 -35.12
C VAL A 1056 -29.35 -87.11 -36.37
N TYR A 1057 -29.53 -85.81 -36.63
CA TYR A 1057 -28.96 -85.13 -37.79
C TYR A 1057 -28.80 -83.63 -37.54
N SER A 1058 -27.74 -83.01 -38.05
CA SER A 1058 -27.56 -81.55 -38.00
C SER A 1058 -26.81 -81.05 -39.21
N THR A 1059 -27.18 -79.86 -39.69
CA THR A 1059 -26.57 -79.25 -40.88
C THR A 1059 -26.67 -77.72 -40.84
N GLN A 1060 -25.77 -77.09 -41.58
CA GLN A 1060 -25.77 -75.67 -41.95
C GLN A 1060 -25.68 -75.49 -43.49
N ASP A 1061 -25.69 -76.60 -44.25
CA ASP A 1061 -25.74 -76.58 -45.72
C ASP A 1061 -27.20 -76.45 -46.17
N PRO A 1062 -27.61 -75.36 -46.86
CA PRO A 1062 -28.98 -75.18 -47.32
C PRO A 1062 -29.39 -76.17 -48.42
N LYS A 1063 -28.44 -76.91 -49.01
CA LYS A 1063 -28.68 -77.95 -50.03
C LYS A 1063 -28.67 -79.38 -49.47
N PHE A 1064 -28.74 -79.53 -48.14
CA PHE A 1064 -28.75 -80.84 -47.50
C PHE A 1064 -29.89 -81.75 -48.01
N SER A 1065 -29.66 -83.05 -47.93
CA SER A 1065 -30.60 -84.10 -48.32
C SER A 1065 -30.54 -85.23 -47.30
N PHE A 1066 -31.53 -85.30 -46.42
CA PHE A 1066 -31.57 -86.25 -45.30
C PHE A 1066 -32.33 -87.52 -45.67
N ASN A 1067 -31.62 -88.65 -45.71
CA ASN A 1067 -32.16 -89.95 -46.15
C ASN A 1067 -32.63 -90.88 -45.01
N GLY A 1068 -32.76 -90.38 -43.78
CA GLY A 1068 -33.23 -91.20 -42.65
C GLY A 1068 -32.25 -92.28 -42.19
N THR A 1069 -30.93 -92.02 -42.29
CA THR A 1069 -29.88 -92.87 -41.74
C THR A 1069 -29.03 -92.14 -40.69
N GLN A 1070 -28.40 -92.90 -39.78
CA GLN A 1070 -27.47 -92.39 -38.78
C GLN A 1070 -26.35 -93.43 -38.57
N ASN A 1071 -25.08 -93.01 -38.66
CA ASN A 1071 -23.89 -93.86 -38.46
C ASN A 1071 -23.94 -95.19 -39.27
N ASN A 1072 -24.34 -95.10 -40.55
CA ASN A 1072 -24.57 -96.22 -41.47
C ASN A 1072 -25.70 -97.22 -41.07
N GLY A 1073 -26.45 -96.95 -40.00
CA GLY A 1073 -27.68 -97.65 -39.66
C GLY A 1073 -28.93 -96.91 -40.17
N GLN A 1074 -29.98 -97.65 -40.52
CA GLN A 1074 -31.29 -97.07 -40.83
C GLN A 1074 -31.99 -96.61 -39.55
N LEU A 1075 -32.50 -95.37 -39.54
CA LEU A 1075 -33.34 -94.89 -38.45
C LEU A 1075 -34.72 -95.57 -38.47
N PRO A 1076 -35.36 -95.85 -37.32
CA PRO A 1076 -36.71 -96.43 -37.27
C PRO A 1076 -37.79 -95.58 -37.95
N VAL A 1077 -38.84 -96.24 -38.44
CA VAL A 1077 -40.09 -95.57 -38.88
C VAL A 1077 -40.74 -94.88 -37.68
N GLY A 1078 -41.18 -93.63 -37.86
CA GLY A 1078 -41.79 -92.83 -36.80
C GLY A 1078 -41.67 -91.32 -36.98
N VAL A 1079 -42.14 -90.59 -35.97
CA VAL A 1079 -42.11 -89.12 -35.95
C VAL A 1079 -40.81 -88.63 -35.29
N TYR A 1080 -40.12 -87.74 -36.00
CA TYR A 1080 -38.97 -86.95 -35.59
C TYR A 1080 -39.39 -85.49 -35.43
N TYR A 1081 -38.56 -84.69 -34.78
CA TYR A 1081 -38.80 -83.26 -34.59
C TYR A 1081 -37.61 -82.46 -35.11
N PHE A 1082 -37.85 -81.35 -35.80
CA PHE A 1082 -36.79 -80.46 -36.25
C PHE A 1082 -36.83 -79.11 -35.54
N ILE A 1083 -35.65 -78.48 -35.43
CA ILE A 1083 -35.46 -77.11 -34.96
C ILE A 1083 -34.58 -76.40 -35.99
N ILE A 1084 -35.06 -75.27 -36.51
CA ILE A 1084 -34.33 -74.35 -37.39
C ILE A 1084 -34.11 -73.05 -36.62
N SER A 1085 -32.87 -72.60 -36.53
CA SER A 1085 -32.53 -71.27 -36.02
C SER A 1085 -32.01 -70.41 -37.17
N LEU A 1086 -32.57 -69.20 -37.35
CA LEU A 1086 -32.28 -68.27 -38.45
C LEU A 1086 -31.37 -67.09 -38.01
N ARG A 1087 -30.45 -67.34 -37.06
CA ARG A 1087 -29.60 -66.37 -36.35
C ARG A 1087 -30.30 -65.63 -35.19
N THR A 1088 -29.47 -65.03 -34.33
CA THR A 1088 -29.80 -64.36 -33.07
C THR A 1088 -30.79 -63.21 -33.26
N GLY A 1089 -31.86 -63.19 -32.46
CA GLY A 1089 -32.95 -62.20 -32.55
C GLY A 1089 -34.23 -62.73 -33.21
N CYS A 1090 -34.14 -63.84 -33.97
CA CYS A 1090 -35.31 -64.56 -34.48
C CYS A 1090 -35.71 -65.70 -33.53
N SER A 1091 -37.01 -66.02 -33.46
CA SER A 1091 -37.49 -67.22 -32.75
C SER A 1091 -37.17 -68.48 -33.54
N ASN A 1092 -36.83 -69.58 -32.85
CA ASN A 1092 -36.58 -70.86 -33.50
C ASN A 1092 -37.87 -71.41 -34.12
N ILE A 1093 -37.81 -71.84 -35.39
CA ILE A 1093 -38.89 -72.54 -36.07
C ILE A 1093 -38.79 -74.02 -35.72
N THR A 1094 -39.89 -74.63 -35.29
CA THR A 1094 -39.93 -76.06 -34.91
C THR A 1094 -41.10 -76.77 -35.57
N GLY A 1095 -40.98 -78.09 -35.74
CA GLY A 1095 -42.05 -78.91 -36.33
C GLY A 1095 -41.73 -80.39 -36.29
N SER A 1096 -42.67 -81.21 -36.77
CA SER A 1096 -42.53 -82.65 -36.87
C SER A 1096 -42.18 -83.10 -38.31
N LEU A 1097 -41.38 -84.16 -38.40
CA LEU A 1097 -41.00 -84.84 -39.63
C LEU A 1097 -41.28 -86.34 -39.47
N THR A 1098 -42.16 -86.89 -40.29
CA THR A 1098 -42.51 -88.32 -40.24
C THR A 1098 -41.68 -89.11 -41.25
N LEU A 1099 -40.89 -90.06 -40.76
CA LEU A 1099 -40.17 -91.05 -41.59
C LEU A 1099 -41.05 -92.29 -41.72
N ILE A 1100 -41.40 -92.65 -42.94
CA ILE A 1100 -42.20 -93.83 -43.30
C ILE A 1100 -41.34 -94.74 -44.19
N ARG A 1101 -41.53 -96.07 -44.18
CA ARG A 1101 -40.91 -96.99 -45.15
C ARG A 1101 -41.93 -98.03 -45.59
#